data_AF-A0A661HQF6-F1
#
_entry.id   AF-A0A661HQF6-F1
#
_cell.length_a   1.000
_cell.length_b   1.000
_cell.length_c   1.000
_cell.angle_alpha   90.00
_cell.angle_beta   90.00
_cell.angle_gamma   90.00
#
_symmetry.space_group_name_H-M   'P 1'
#
loop_
_entity.id
_entity.type
_entity.pdbx_description
1 polymer ?
#
loop_
_entity_poly.entity_id
_entity_poly.type
_entity_poly.pdbx_seq_one_letter_code
_entity_poly.pdbx_strand_id
1 'polypeptide(L)'
;MQDVYEKLGLFYLGKDIDKQSMEATEALTLLKNKNFTTHAAIIGMTGSGKTGLGVSIIEEAAIDNIPSIVIDPKGDMGDLCLTDPTFSAKSFEPWVKDEAKEGNVPAYAKKIALMWKEGIESFGQDINRVEKFHTVKKTIYTPGSSAGVAINIMSSLETPPSQIMEDSDTFSSYLKSTTSSLLSLIGINADPLDSKEYILLAQIITKSWLSKEDLTIESIIGKIINPSFSKIGVLPLDTFYPQDARFKLATKFNSLLASPSFSLWLKGDNLDIQKLLYDEKGKAKVAIFSISHLNDEERMFFVTLLLNKYIAWMRRQSGTSTLKTLLYMDEIFGFFPPTKNPPSKEPMLLLLKQARAFGVGVILSTQNPIDLDYKGLSNIGTWFIGRLQTTQDINRVIDGLGGKIGSNFDKSEIRQLLSNLQKRTFFLKSAHLEDIRLFTTRWVLSYLKGPLKKAEISTLMERQKEKQNIQEESIDTIIRKGEALGSIQHIDDSIPQYYEPDIMEKNIFSPTLCAKSTIHFYSQRRGIDEERISLLSFPLEGDEQGISWDEAREEGDFTNLPHSPPKNAKFHTLPKVILEDKGLKKAIRELKEMLYQEENLELFRCASPKMESKVSESNADFVVRVQDSLNDKKEQQIEKLQTRYASKEKTLVNRLVRAKERIAKESSDSTSSMIEAGIAVLGALFGRTSPTKIGRAVNKGSKILKERGEMSRAEERLAEVQTDIETLEYELEDKIDALHEKFNVDNCEIESFKIKPRKTDIDVEICAIVWRAT
;
A
#
# COMPACT_ATOMS: atom_id res chain seq x y z
N MET A 1 -29.30 -0.55 10.96
CA MET A 1 -28.62 0.74 11.30
C MET A 1 -27.09 0.63 11.39
N GLN A 2 -26.48 -0.36 12.08
CA GLN A 2 -25.02 -0.54 12.09
C GLN A 2 -24.44 -0.79 10.68
N ASP A 3 -25.13 -1.57 9.84
CA ASP A 3 -24.72 -1.83 8.46
C ASP A 3 -24.78 -0.59 7.55
N VAL A 4 -25.56 0.43 7.91
CA VAL A 4 -25.92 1.52 6.99
C VAL A 4 -24.74 2.45 6.77
N TYR A 5 -24.06 2.90 7.83
CA TYR A 5 -22.92 3.80 7.67
C TYR A 5 -21.70 3.12 7.03
N GLU A 6 -21.49 1.81 7.25
CA GLU A 6 -20.46 1.04 6.56
C GLU A 6 -20.75 0.94 5.05
N LYS A 7 -21.98 0.58 4.66
CA LYS A 7 -22.39 0.53 3.24
C LYS A 7 -22.29 1.89 2.54
N LEU A 8 -22.36 2.97 3.32
CA LEU A 8 -22.21 4.35 2.87
C LEU A 8 -20.76 4.84 2.86
N GLY A 9 -19.78 4.01 3.23
CA GLY A 9 -18.37 4.40 3.29
C GLY A 9 -18.10 5.52 4.30
N LEU A 10 -18.80 5.49 5.43
CA LEU A 10 -18.61 6.44 6.53
C LEU A 10 -17.79 5.77 7.63
N PHE A 11 -16.62 6.34 7.91
CA PHE A 11 -15.77 5.93 9.03
C PHE A 11 -16.39 6.38 10.35
N TYR A 12 -16.67 5.43 11.22
CA TYR A 12 -17.12 5.64 12.59
C TYR A 12 -15.94 5.90 13.51
N LEU A 13 -15.76 7.15 13.94
CA LEU A 13 -14.61 7.56 14.75
C LEU A 13 -14.93 7.66 16.24
N GLY A 14 -16.21 7.75 16.64
CA GLY A 14 -16.57 7.99 18.03
C GLY A 14 -17.89 8.72 18.24
N LYS A 15 -18.00 9.42 19.37
CA LYS A 15 -19.20 10.20 19.73
C LYS A 15 -18.88 11.69 19.83
N ASP A 16 -19.75 12.54 19.31
CA ASP A 16 -19.61 13.99 19.40
C ASP A 16 -19.66 14.42 20.87
N ILE A 17 -18.89 15.46 21.20
CA ILE A 17 -18.85 16.07 22.52
C ILE A 17 -19.52 17.44 22.46
N ASP A 18 -20.38 17.70 23.44
CA ASP A 18 -20.97 19.03 23.60
C ASP A 18 -19.91 20.04 24.06
N LYS A 19 -19.87 21.20 23.40
CA LYS A 19 -18.80 22.20 23.59
C LYS A 19 -18.87 22.91 24.95
N GLN A 20 -20.03 22.91 25.60
CA GLN A 20 -20.25 23.63 26.86
C GLN A 20 -20.03 22.71 28.06
N SER A 21 -20.71 21.56 28.08
CA SER A 21 -20.62 20.55 29.14
C SER A 21 -19.35 19.70 29.04
N MET A 22 -18.73 19.58 27.86
CA MET A 22 -17.63 18.67 27.56
C MET A 22 -17.98 17.18 27.78
N GLU A 23 -19.27 16.84 27.78
CA GLU A 23 -19.77 15.48 27.90
C GLU A 23 -20.03 14.86 26.52
N ALA A 24 -19.87 13.53 26.43
CA ALA A 24 -20.16 12.78 25.22
C ALA A 24 -21.68 12.74 24.98
N THR A 25 -22.09 13.08 23.76
CA THR A 25 -23.47 12.98 23.30
C THR A 25 -23.72 11.60 22.67
N GLU A 26 -24.97 11.26 22.38
CA GLU A 26 -25.29 10.05 21.61
C GLU A 26 -25.11 10.22 20.09
N ALA A 27 -24.73 11.41 19.62
CA ALA A 27 -24.46 11.64 18.20
C ALA A 27 -23.12 11.01 17.80
N LEU A 28 -23.11 10.24 16.72
CA LEU A 28 -21.90 9.58 16.22
C LEU A 28 -21.06 10.54 15.37
N THR A 29 -19.75 10.49 15.56
CA THR A 29 -18.79 11.19 14.70
C THR A 29 -18.48 10.31 13.49
N LEU A 30 -19.14 10.62 12.38
CA LEU A 30 -19.01 9.91 11.11
C LEU A 30 -18.32 10.79 10.07
N LEU A 31 -17.29 10.27 9.40
CA LEU A 31 -16.59 10.94 8.31
C LEU A 31 -16.58 10.08 7.05
N LYS A 32 -16.93 10.65 5.90
CA LYS A 32 -16.86 9.94 4.62
C LYS A 32 -15.41 9.55 4.31
N ASN A 33 -15.18 8.29 3.95
CA ASN A 33 -13.85 7.75 3.63
C ASN A 33 -13.14 8.57 2.54
N LYS A 34 -13.85 9.03 1.50
CA LYS A 34 -13.29 9.89 0.43
C LYS A 34 -12.71 11.21 0.94
N ASN A 35 -13.12 11.70 2.12
CA ASN A 35 -12.58 12.92 2.69
C ASN A 35 -11.09 12.76 3.04
N PHE A 36 -10.63 11.53 3.30
CA PHE A 36 -9.23 11.23 3.57
C PHE A 36 -8.34 11.27 2.32
N THR A 37 -8.91 11.37 1.10
CA THR A 37 -8.11 11.70 -0.11
C THR A 37 -7.48 13.08 -0.02
N THR A 38 -8.01 13.97 0.83
CA THR A 38 -7.39 15.26 1.17
C THR A 38 -6.41 15.19 2.33
N HIS A 39 -5.98 13.99 2.72
CA HIS A 39 -5.05 13.73 3.82
C HIS A 39 -5.60 14.12 5.20
N ALA A 40 -4.98 13.59 6.25
CA ALA A 40 -5.30 13.93 7.63
C ALA A 40 -4.04 14.12 8.49
N ALA A 41 -4.16 14.99 9.50
CA ALA A 41 -3.15 15.17 10.54
C ALA A 41 -3.74 14.84 11.91
N ILE A 42 -3.00 14.08 12.73
CA ILE A 42 -3.35 13.75 14.11
C ILE A 42 -2.27 14.31 15.04
N ILE A 43 -2.60 15.38 15.77
CA ILE A 43 -1.68 16.12 16.63
C ILE A 43 -2.11 16.00 18.09
N GLY A 44 -1.16 15.88 19.00
CA GLY A 44 -1.45 15.83 20.44
C GLY A 44 -0.32 15.19 21.24
N MET A 45 -0.24 15.51 22.54
CA MET A 45 0.81 14.96 23.40
C MET A 45 0.69 13.44 23.64
N THR A 46 1.66 12.85 24.35
CA THR A 46 1.55 11.48 24.86
C THR A 46 0.32 11.30 25.74
N GLY A 47 -0.44 10.23 25.51
CA GLY A 47 -1.68 9.96 26.27
C GLY A 47 -2.91 10.79 25.87
N SER A 48 -2.82 11.61 24.81
CA SER A 48 -4.00 12.33 24.26
C SER A 48 -4.96 11.42 23.49
N GLY A 49 -4.53 10.21 23.10
CA GLY A 49 -5.33 9.23 22.36
C GLY A 49 -4.99 9.09 20.87
N LYS A 50 -3.91 9.74 20.37
CA LYS A 50 -3.57 9.74 18.93
C LYS A 50 -3.48 8.36 18.29
N THR A 51 -2.75 7.45 18.93
CA THR A 51 -2.56 6.08 18.43
C THR A 51 -3.92 5.37 18.33
N GLY A 52 -4.77 5.52 19.35
CA GLY A 52 -6.15 4.98 19.31
C GLY A 52 -6.99 5.55 18.18
N LEU A 53 -6.88 6.86 17.89
CA LEU A 53 -7.56 7.46 16.73
C LEU A 53 -6.98 6.95 15.39
N GLY A 54 -5.65 6.80 15.29
CA GLY A 54 -5.00 6.24 14.11
C GLY A 54 -5.44 4.80 13.84
N VAL A 55 -5.42 3.96 14.88
CA VAL A 55 -5.94 2.58 14.86
C VAL A 55 -7.41 2.56 14.45
N SER A 56 -8.24 3.42 15.05
CA SER A 56 -9.66 3.53 14.68
C SER A 56 -9.84 3.82 13.18
N ILE A 57 -9.08 4.76 12.60
CA ILE A 57 -9.21 5.06 11.16
C ILE A 57 -8.78 3.88 10.30
N ILE A 58 -7.70 3.17 10.67
CA ILE A 58 -7.21 2.01 9.92
C ILE A 58 -8.20 0.83 10.02
N GLU A 59 -8.83 0.63 11.18
CA GLU A 59 -9.90 -0.35 11.36
C GLU A 59 -11.09 -0.07 10.43
N GLU A 60 -11.56 1.18 10.37
CA GLU A 60 -12.65 1.57 9.48
C GLU A 60 -12.28 1.35 8.01
N ALA A 61 -11.06 1.74 7.61
CA ALA A 61 -10.57 1.50 6.26
C ALA A 61 -10.53 0.00 5.91
N ALA A 62 -10.00 -0.82 6.81
CA ALA A 62 -9.93 -2.27 6.63
C ALA A 62 -11.33 -2.91 6.48
N ILE A 63 -12.29 -2.47 7.29
CA ILE A 63 -13.71 -2.91 7.22
C ILE A 63 -14.35 -2.52 5.88
N ASP A 64 -13.99 -1.36 5.33
CA ASP A 64 -14.44 -0.87 4.02
C ASP A 64 -13.65 -1.48 2.84
N ASN A 65 -12.79 -2.47 3.09
CA ASN A 65 -11.89 -3.08 2.10
C ASN A 65 -10.94 -2.06 1.43
N ILE A 66 -10.46 -1.09 2.22
CA ILE A 66 -9.47 -0.07 1.84
C ILE A 66 -8.15 -0.42 2.54
N PRO A 67 -7.10 -0.83 1.80
CA PRO A 67 -5.85 -1.26 2.40
C PRO A 67 -5.00 -0.11 2.95
N SER A 68 -4.16 -0.46 3.92
CA SER A 68 -3.30 0.49 4.61
C SER A 68 -1.85 0.04 4.66
N ILE A 69 -0.93 0.94 4.33
CA ILE A 69 0.48 0.84 4.71
C ILE A 69 0.71 1.73 5.93
N VAL A 70 1.27 1.15 6.98
CA VAL A 70 1.44 1.76 8.29
C VAL A 70 2.93 1.79 8.62
N ILE A 71 3.51 2.98 8.78
CA ILE A 71 4.90 3.18 9.20
C ILE A 71 4.90 3.43 10.71
N ASP A 72 5.56 2.56 11.46
CA ASP A 72 5.52 2.53 12.92
C ASP A 72 6.92 2.62 13.54
N PRO A 73 7.42 3.84 13.81
CA PRO A 73 8.69 4.04 14.49
C PRO A 73 8.64 3.77 16.00
N LYS A 74 7.46 3.66 16.62
CA LYS A 74 7.31 3.48 18.08
C LYS A 74 7.02 2.04 18.50
N GLY A 75 6.42 1.25 17.62
CA GLY A 75 6.09 -0.16 17.85
C GLY A 75 4.66 -0.39 18.36
N ASP A 76 3.83 0.66 18.46
CA ASP A 76 2.45 0.58 18.97
C ASP A 76 1.46 0.05 17.93
N MET A 77 1.72 0.25 16.63
CA MET A 77 0.75 -0.08 15.58
C MET A 77 0.65 -1.59 15.33
N GLY A 78 1.58 -2.38 15.86
CA GLY A 78 1.47 -3.84 15.89
C GLY A 78 0.22 -4.34 16.62
N ASP A 79 -0.36 -3.53 17.51
CA ASP A 79 -1.60 -3.82 18.23
C ASP A 79 -2.81 -4.05 17.31
N LEU A 80 -2.77 -3.57 16.05
CA LEU A 80 -3.78 -3.88 15.01
C LEU A 80 -3.93 -5.39 14.74
N CYS A 81 -2.93 -6.20 15.12
CA CYS A 81 -2.98 -7.65 15.02
C CYS A 81 -3.67 -8.31 16.23
N LEU A 82 -3.82 -7.59 17.35
CA LEU A 82 -4.39 -8.11 18.60
C LEU A 82 -5.91 -7.98 18.58
N THR A 83 -6.56 -8.95 17.95
CA THR A 83 -8.02 -9.01 17.81
C THR A 83 -8.51 -10.43 18.06
N ASP A 84 -9.58 -10.58 18.83
CA ASP A 84 -10.23 -11.87 19.08
C ASP A 84 -11.75 -11.71 19.21
N PRO A 85 -12.55 -12.13 18.21
CA PRO A 85 -14.01 -12.00 18.27
C PRO A 85 -14.63 -12.87 19.38
N THR A 86 -13.93 -13.87 19.91
CA THR A 86 -14.47 -14.72 20.98
C THR A 86 -14.42 -14.07 22.36
N PHE A 87 -13.67 -12.97 22.52
CA PHE A 87 -13.41 -12.32 23.81
C PHE A 87 -12.89 -13.29 24.88
N SER A 88 -12.14 -14.31 24.46
CA SER A 88 -11.68 -15.38 25.35
C SER A 88 -10.55 -14.88 26.24
N ALA A 89 -10.67 -15.02 27.57
CA ALA A 89 -9.60 -14.65 28.50
C ALA A 89 -8.24 -15.27 28.12
N LYS A 90 -8.25 -16.50 27.58
CA LYS A 90 -7.04 -17.24 27.22
C LYS A 90 -6.24 -16.58 26.08
N SER A 91 -6.91 -15.89 25.15
CA SER A 91 -6.22 -15.21 24.04
C SER A 91 -5.46 -13.96 24.50
N PHE A 92 -5.86 -13.38 25.63
CA PHE A 92 -5.21 -12.20 26.23
C PHE A 92 -4.01 -12.53 27.11
N GLU A 93 -3.91 -13.76 27.62
CA GLU A 93 -2.84 -14.18 28.56
C GLU A 93 -1.42 -13.86 28.07
N PRO A 94 -1.04 -14.10 26.78
CA PRO A 94 0.31 -13.80 26.30
C PRO A 94 0.62 -12.30 26.33
N TRP A 95 -0.39 -11.45 26.18
CA TRP A 95 -0.26 -10.01 25.97
C TRP A 95 -0.30 -9.21 27.27
N VAL A 96 -0.85 -9.78 28.34
CA VAL A 96 -1.03 -9.10 29.63
C VAL A 96 -0.05 -9.56 30.71
N LYS A 97 0.84 -10.50 30.38
CA LYS A 97 1.77 -11.12 31.32
C LYS A 97 2.64 -10.11 32.07
N ASP A 98 3.08 -9.06 31.38
CA ASP A 98 3.93 -8.01 31.96
C ASP A 98 3.16 -7.02 32.86
N GLU A 99 1.82 -6.93 32.70
CA GLU A 99 0.96 -5.98 33.42
C GLU A 99 0.30 -6.58 34.66
N ALA A 100 0.24 -7.91 34.75
CA ALA A 100 -0.36 -8.64 35.86
C ALA A 100 0.47 -8.49 37.15
N LYS A 101 0.17 -7.47 37.96
CA LYS A 101 0.93 -7.08 39.18
C LYS A 101 0.99 -8.12 40.32
N GLU A 102 0.43 -9.31 40.16
CA GLU A 102 0.41 -10.36 41.21
C GLU A 102 0.70 -11.78 40.67
N GLY A 103 1.19 -11.91 39.43
CA GLY A 103 1.49 -13.21 38.81
C GLY A 103 0.27 -14.05 38.41
N ASN A 104 -0.96 -13.63 38.76
CA ASN A 104 -2.20 -14.28 38.31
C ASN A 104 -2.63 -13.77 36.92
N VAL A 105 -1.90 -14.19 35.90
CA VAL A 105 -2.16 -13.85 34.49
C VAL A 105 -3.58 -14.22 34.04
N PRO A 106 -4.13 -15.41 34.37
CA PRO A 106 -5.49 -15.77 33.93
C PRO A 106 -6.59 -14.85 34.49
N ALA A 107 -6.49 -14.46 35.76
CA ALA A 107 -7.46 -13.55 36.37
C ALA A 107 -7.40 -12.15 35.75
N TYR A 108 -6.20 -11.64 35.49
CA TYR A 108 -6.01 -10.35 34.86
C TYR A 108 -6.48 -10.37 33.39
N ALA A 109 -6.16 -11.42 32.64
CA ALA A 109 -6.63 -11.61 31.27
C ALA A 109 -8.16 -11.66 31.18
N LYS A 110 -8.83 -12.33 32.12
CA LYS A 110 -10.30 -12.33 32.22
C LYS A 110 -10.87 -10.93 32.45
N LYS A 111 -10.23 -10.13 33.31
CA LYS A 111 -10.64 -8.74 33.57
C LYS A 111 -10.47 -7.88 32.31
N ILE A 112 -9.35 -8.01 31.60
CA ILE A 112 -9.08 -7.25 30.38
C ILE A 112 -10.05 -7.63 29.26
N ALA A 113 -10.31 -8.93 29.06
CA ALA A 113 -11.26 -9.41 28.07
C ALA A 113 -12.68 -8.86 28.32
N LEU A 114 -13.13 -8.84 29.58
CA LEU A 114 -14.42 -8.26 29.96
C LEU A 114 -14.46 -6.75 29.71
N MET A 115 -13.45 -6.01 30.18
CA MET A 115 -13.34 -4.57 29.98
C MET A 115 -13.34 -4.19 28.48
N TRP A 116 -12.61 -4.95 27.67
CA TRP A 116 -12.52 -4.72 26.24
C TRP A 116 -13.86 -5.00 25.54
N LYS A 117 -14.54 -6.09 25.90
CA LYS A 117 -15.90 -6.39 25.41
C LYS A 117 -16.91 -5.30 25.77
N GLU A 118 -17.00 -4.95 27.05
CA GLU A 118 -17.92 -3.91 27.54
C GLU A 118 -17.59 -2.55 26.90
N GLY A 119 -16.32 -2.25 26.68
CA GLY A 119 -15.85 -1.05 25.98
C GLY A 119 -16.36 -0.97 24.55
N ILE A 120 -16.22 -2.05 23.76
CA ILE A 120 -16.72 -2.13 22.38
C ILE A 120 -18.26 -1.98 22.36
N GLU A 121 -18.96 -2.72 23.21
CA GLU A 121 -20.43 -2.70 23.29
C GLU A 121 -20.97 -1.32 23.72
N SER A 122 -20.26 -0.57 24.57
CA SER A 122 -20.65 0.77 25.02
C SER A 122 -20.70 1.81 23.88
N PHE A 123 -19.96 1.57 22.80
CA PHE A 123 -20.00 2.38 21.57
C PHE A 123 -20.94 1.81 20.50
N GLY A 124 -21.80 0.85 20.85
CA GLY A 124 -22.77 0.27 19.93
C GLY A 124 -22.12 -0.53 18.80
N GLN A 125 -20.95 -1.11 19.04
CA GLN A 125 -20.27 -2.04 18.14
C GLN A 125 -20.58 -3.48 18.58
N ASP A 126 -20.69 -4.39 17.63
CA ASP A 126 -21.03 -5.80 17.87
C ASP A 126 -19.87 -6.75 17.55
N ILE A 127 -20.07 -8.02 17.87
CA ILE A 127 -19.09 -9.09 17.60
C ILE A 127 -18.82 -9.29 16.11
N ASN A 128 -19.84 -9.10 15.25
CA ASN A 128 -19.71 -9.25 13.81
C ASN A 128 -18.69 -8.26 13.24
N ARG A 129 -18.65 -7.04 13.78
CA ARG A 129 -17.66 -6.03 13.40
C ARG A 129 -16.24 -6.40 13.79
N VAL A 130 -16.08 -6.97 14.99
CA VAL A 130 -14.78 -7.51 15.46
C VAL A 130 -14.35 -8.67 14.57
N GLU A 131 -15.26 -9.58 14.20
CA GLU A 131 -14.98 -10.69 13.30
C GLU A 131 -14.59 -10.21 11.89
N LYS A 132 -15.37 -9.28 11.32
CA LYS A 132 -15.07 -8.65 10.02
C LYS A 132 -13.68 -8.04 10.02
N PHE A 133 -13.35 -7.23 11.03
CA PHE A 133 -11.99 -6.70 11.14
C PHE A 133 -10.97 -7.82 11.34
N HIS A 134 -11.19 -8.78 12.23
CA HIS A 134 -10.28 -9.90 12.54
C HIS A 134 -9.86 -10.67 11.27
N THR A 135 -10.79 -10.92 10.35
CA THR A 135 -10.52 -11.66 9.09
C THR A 135 -9.58 -10.93 8.12
N VAL A 136 -9.49 -9.61 8.20
CA VAL A 136 -8.57 -8.83 7.35
C VAL A 136 -7.13 -9.24 7.63
N LYS A 137 -6.35 -9.53 6.58
CA LYS A 137 -4.95 -9.93 6.73
C LYS A 137 -4.12 -8.74 7.19
N LYS A 138 -3.47 -8.87 8.35
CA LYS A 138 -2.45 -7.93 8.84
C LYS A 138 -1.09 -8.61 8.87
N THR A 139 -0.07 -7.87 8.46
CA THR A 139 1.31 -8.37 8.43
C THR A 139 2.24 -7.34 9.02
N ILE A 140 3.03 -7.74 10.01
CA ILE A 140 4.09 -6.92 10.59
C ILE A 140 5.39 -7.27 9.89
N TYR A 141 5.90 -6.30 9.12
CA TYR A 141 7.19 -6.35 8.47
C TYR A 141 8.24 -5.69 9.36
N THR A 142 9.40 -6.35 9.49
CA THR A 142 10.53 -5.81 10.26
C THR A 142 11.76 -5.74 9.38
N PRO A 143 11.94 -4.66 8.59
CA PRO A 143 13.12 -4.51 7.73
C PRO A 143 14.42 -4.67 8.55
N GLY A 144 15.35 -5.49 8.08
CA GLY A 144 16.62 -5.73 8.80
C GLY A 144 16.52 -6.55 10.09
N SER A 145 15.40 -7.25 10.33
CA SER A 145 15.18 -8.06 11.53
C SER A 145 14.35 -9.29 11.18
N SER A 146 14.64 -10.42 11.83
CA SER A 146 13.87 -11.67 11.68
C SER A 146 12.67 -11.78 12.63
N ALA A 147 12.34 -10.71 13.37
CA ALA A 147 11.25 -10.71 14.33
C ALA A 147 9.89 -10.85 13.63
N GLY A 148 9.58 -9.99 12.67
CA GLY A 148 8.39 -10.08 11.82
C GLY A 148 8.66 -10.79 10.49
N VAL A 149 7.79 -10.54 9.51
CA VAL A 149 7.99 -11.00 8.13
C VAL A 149 9.14 -10.22 7.50
N ALA A 150 10.05 -10.93 6.83
CA ALA A 150 11.18 -10.32 6.14
C ALA A 150 10.69 -9.64 4.86
N ILE A 151 11.32 -8.54 4.51
CA ILE A 151 11.04 -7.84 3.26
C ILE A 151 12.34 -7.45 2.60
N ASN A 152 12.47 -7.84 1.35
CA ASN A 152 13.61 -7.52 0.53
C ASN A 152 13.44 -6.12 -0.03
N ILE A 153 14.35 -5.26 0.40
CA ILE A 153 14.30 -3.82 0.13
C ILE A 153 15.29 -3.46 -0.99
N MET A 154 16.22 -4.36 -1.31
CA MET A 154 17.46 -4.04 -2.03
C MET A 154 17.83 -5.01 -3.16
N SER A 155 16.99 -5.98 -3.51
CA SER A 155 17.22 -6.88 -4.66
C SER A 155 17.46 -6.11 -5.94
N SER A 156 16.71 -5.03 -6.20
CA SER A 156 17.02 -4.09 -7.27
C SER A 156 16.35 -2.71 -7.09
N LEU A 157 17.12 -1.66 -7.37
CA LEU A 157 16.61 -0.34 -7.72
C LEU A 157 16.00 -0.42 -9.12
N GLU A 158 14.76 -0.90 -9.15
CA GLU A 158 13.95 -0.97 -10.37
C GLU A 158 13.94 0.35 -11.11
N THR A 159 13.98 0.24 -12.43
CA THR A 159 13.79 1.35 -13.36
C THR A 159 12.43 2.00 -13.06
N PRO A 160 12.39 3.33 -12.82
CA PRO A 160 11.13 4.03 -12.56
C PRO A 160 10.15 3.85 -13.71
N PRO A 161 8.82 3.85 -13.44
CA PRO A 161 7.82 3.84 -14.49
C PRO A 161 8.04 4.96 -15.52
N SER A 162 7.62 4.75 -16.76
CA SER A 162 7.80 5.72 -17.85
C SER A 162 7.22 7.10 -17.51
N GLN A 163 6.13 7.15 -16.74
CA GLN A 163 5.51 8.39 -16.26
C GLN A 163 6.43 9.23 -15.36
N ILE A 164 7.39 8.59 -14.66
CA ILE A 164 8.42 9.29 -13.89
C ILE A 164 9.59 9.68 -14.80
N MET A 165 9.99 8.80 -15.72
CA MET A 165 11.13 9.03 -16.59
C MET A 165 10.89 10.15 -17.63
N GLU A 166 9.66 10.29 -18.11
CA GLU A 166 9.28 11.28 -19.12
C GLU A 166 9.18 12.72 -18.55
N ASP A 167 8.96 12.87 -17.25
CA ASP A 167 8.89 14.15 -16.56
C ASP A 167 10.23 14.48 -15.89
N SER A 168 10.97 15.45 -16.44
CA SER A 168 12.31 15.81 -15.98
C SER A 168 12.37 16.22 -14.51
N ASP A 169 11.35 16.94 -14.01
CA ASP A 169 11.34 17.43 -12.64
C ASP A 169 11.08 16.28 -11.65
N THR A 170 10.12 15.41 -11.99
CA THR A 170 9.82 14.22 -11.19
C THR A 170 10.99 13.24 -11.21
N PHE A 171 11.60 12.99 -12.37
CA PHE A 171 12.79 12.15 -12.49
C PHE A 171 13.94 12.68 -11.63
N SER A 172 14.22 13.98 -11.70
CA SER A 172 15.29 14.62 -10.93
C SER A 172 15.05 14.49 -9.41
N SER A 173 13.82 14.73 -8.93
CA SER A 173 13.47 14.56 -7.52
C SER A 173 13.55 13.09 -7.06
N TYR A 174 13.12 12.15 -7.90
CA TYR A 174 13.20 10.72 -7.61
C TYR A 174 14.65 10.23 -7.56
N LEU A 175 15.48 10.64 -8.52
CA LEU A 175 16.91 10.36 -8.56
C LEU A 175 17.62 10.93 -7.33
N LYS A 176 17.32 12.19 -6.98
CA LYS A 176 17.92 12.88 -5.84
C LYS A 176 17.61 12.17 -4.53
N SER A 177 16.34 11.93 -4.25
CA SER A 177 15.93 11.24 -3.01
C SER A 177 16.52 9.84 -2.92
N THR A 178 16.55 9.07 -4.02
CA THR A 178 17.15 7.73 -4.07
C THR A 178 18.66 7.78 -3.82
N THR A 179 19.38 8.67 -4.51
CA THR A 179 20.84 8.80 -4.39
C THR A 179 21.25 9.27 -2.99
N SER A 180 20.57 10.30 -2.45
CA SER A 180 20.83 10.79 -1.10
C SER A 180 20.52 9.75 -0.03
N SER A 181 19.45 8.97 -0.21
CA SER A 181 19.09 7.87 0.70
C SER A 181 20.20 6.82 0.74
N LEU A 182 20.70 6.35 -0.42
CA LEU A 182 21.78 5.36 -0.50
C LEU A 182 23.09 5.85 0.12
N LEU A 183 23.45 7.11 -0.07
CA LEU A 183 24.65 7.68 0.52
C LEU A 183 24.52 7.85 2.04
N SER A 184 23.34 8.25 2.51
CA SER A 184 23.05 8.33 3.93
C SER A 184 23.19 6.98 4.63
N LEU A 185 22.84 5.88 3.96
CA LEU A 185 22.94 4.52 4.49
C LEU A 185 24.39 4.08 4.78
N ILE A 186 25.37 4.63 4.04
CA ILE A 186 26.80 4.39 4.27
C ILE A 186 27.47 5.53 5.07
N GLY A 187 26.67 6.35 5.76
CA GLY A 187 27.11 7.45 6.62
C GLY A 187 27.67 8.65 5.84
N ILE A 188 27.23 8.87 4.60
CA ILE A 188 27.65 10.02 3.77
C ILE A 188 26.48 10.97 3.56
N ASN A 189 26.52 12.11 4.25
CA ASN A 189 25.61 13.23 3.99
C ASN A 189 26.13 14.07 2.82
N ALA A 190 25.67 13.73 1.62
CA ALA A 190 26.13 14.37 0.40
C ALA A 190 25.20 15.51 -0.04
N ASP A 191 25.79 16.67 -0.33
CA ASP A 191 25.15 17.76 -1.08
C ASP A 191 25.07 17.40 -2.58
N PRO A 192 23.86 17.42 -3.18
CA PRO A 192 23.66 17.15 -4.60
C PRO A 192 24.50 17.98 -5.58
N LEU A 193 24.91 19.19 -5.19
CA LEU A 193 25.63 20.11 -6.08
C LEU A 193 27.15 19.96 -6.00
N ASP A 194 27.66 19.66 -4.80
CA ASP A 194 29.11 19.73 -4.53
C ASP A 194 29.75 18.36 -4.27
N SER A 195 28.96 17.35 -3.88
CA SER A 195 29.52 16.07 -3.44
C SER A 195 29.85 15.16 -4.61
N LYS A 196 31.13 14.78 -4.72
CA LYS A 196 31.64 13.91 -5.78
C LYS A 196 30.99 12.52 -5.75
N GLU A 197 30.75 12.00 -4.55
CA GLU A 197 30.06 10.74 -4.28
C GLU A 197 28.64 10.75 -4.87
N TYR A 198 27.91 11.84 -4.64
CA TYR A 198 26.56 12.03 -5.17
C TYR A 198 26.57 12.12 -6.69
N ILE A 199 27.42 12.98 -7.25
CA ILE A 199 27.46 13.20 -8.71
C ILE A 199 27.81 11.90 -9.44
N LEU A 200 28.77 11.13 -8.93
CA LEU A 200 29.12 9.83 -9.51
C LEU A 200 27.93 8.86 -9.46
N LEU A 201 27.34 8.67 -8.28
CA LEU A 201 26.27 7.69 -8.07
C LEU A 201 25.01 8.06 -8.86
N ALA A 202 24.63 9.34 -8.86
CA ALA A 202 23.50 9.84 -9.65
C ALA A 202 23.70 9.60 -11.15
N GLN A 203 24.92 9.77 -11.67
CA GLN A 203 25.24 9.51 -13.08
C GLN A 203 25.15 8.01 -13.43
N ILE A 204 25.62 7.13 -12.54
CA ILE A 204 25.51 5.66 -12.70
C ILE A 204 24.03 5.24 -12.73
N ILE A 205 23.24 5.72 -11.78
CA ILE A 205 21.80 5.42 -11.69
C ILE A 205 21.07 5.92 -12.94
N THR A 206 21.32 7.18 -13.33
CA THR A 206 20.70 7.79 -14.51
C THR A 206 20.98 6.99 -15.77
N LYS A 207 22.24 6.62 -16.03
CA LYS A 207 22.59 5.84 -17.22
C LYS A 207 21.92 4.47 -17.23
N SER A 208 21.89 3.79 -16.09
CA SER A 208 21.32 2.44 -16.01
C SER A 208 19.81 2.49 -16.24
N TRP A 209 19.10 3.42 -15.61
CA TRP A 209 17.66 3.59 -15.82
C TRP A 209 17.31 4.03 -17.26
N LEU A 210 18.11 4.91 -17.89
CA LEU A 210 17.93 5.27 -19.30
C LEU A 210 18.10 4.07 -20.24
N SER A 211 18.93 3.10 -19.86
CA SER A 211 19.10 1.82 -20.56
C SER A 211 18.06 0.77 -20.15
N LYS A 212 17.06 1.11 -19.33
CA LYS A 212 16.06 0.20 -18.73
C LYS A 212 16.69 -0.95 -17.94
N GLU A 213 17.84 -0.69 -17.33
CA GLU A 213 18.58 -1.65 -16.52
C GLU A 213 18.32 -1.38 -15.03
N ASP A 214 17.80 -2.39 -14.34
CA ASP A 214 17.62 -2.37 -12.90
C ASP A 214 18.97 -2.53 -12.17
N LEU A 215 19.14 -1.86 -11.03
CA LEU A 215 20.42 -1.79 -10.33
C LEU A 215 20.41 -2.52 -8.99
N THR A 216 21.25 -3.54 -8.82
CA THR A 216 21.56 -4.13 -7.51
C THR A 216 22.71 -3.40 -6.82
N ILE A 217 22.93 -3.62 -5.52
CA ILE A 217 24.10 -3.02 -4.83
C ILE A 217 25.41 -3.57 -5.39
N GLU A 218 25.46 -4.84 -5.77
CA GLU A 218 26.61 -5.48 -6.41
C GLU A 218 26.92 -4.80 -7.75
N SER A 219 25.88 -4.55 -8.56
CA SER A 219 26.02 -3.80 -9.82
C SER A 219 26.51 -2.37 -9.58
N ILE A 220 25.99 -1.68 -8.55
CA ILE A 220 26.46 -0.34 -8.16
C ILE A 220 27.94 -0.35 -7.77
N ILE A 221 28.38 -1.31 -6.95
CA ILE A 221 29.79 -1.46 -6.55
C ILE A 221 30.68 -1.63 -7.80
N GLY A 222 30.28 -2.55 -8.69
CA GLY A 222 30.98 -2.78 -9.96
C GLY A 222 31.05 -1.52 -10.83
N LYS A 223 29.93 -0.81 -10.97
CA LYS A 223 29.83 0.43 -11.77
C LYS A 223 30.50 1.64 -11.12
N ILE A 224 30.72 1.67 -9.80
CA ILE A 224 31.55 2.71 -9.13
C ILE A 224 33.04 2.51 -9.49
N ILE A 225 33.50 1.25 -9.43
CA ILE A 225 34.89 0.88 -9.71
C ILE A 225 35.18 1.06 -11.21
N ASN A 226 34.28 0.56 -12.07
CA ASN A 226 34.41 0.63 -13.52
C ASN A 226 33.15 1.24 -14.19
N PRO A 227 32.98 2.57 -14.15
CA PRO A 227 31.82 3.23 -14.76
C PRO A 227 31.86 3.14 -16.29
N SER A 228 30.69 3.01 -16.92
CA SER A 228 30.53 3.01 -18.38
C SER A 228 30.73 4.40 -19.04
N PHE A 229 31.40 5.32 -18.36
CA PHE A 229 31.68 6.68 -18.83
C PHE A 229 33.05 7.15 -18.38
N SER A 230 33.71 7.93 -19.24
CA SER A 230 35.06 8.46 -19.01
C SER A 230 35.09 9.93 -18.57
N LYS A 231 33.93 10.60 -18.51
CA LYS A 231 33.80 12.03 -18.15
C LYS A 231 32.56 12.31 -17.30
N ILE A 232 32.66 13.32 -16.43
CA ILE A 232 31.53 13.92 -15.70
C ILE A 232 31.48 15.39 -16.10
N GLY A 233 30.38 15.80 -16.73
CA GLY A 233 30.30 17.09 -17.41
C GLY A 233 31.42 17.23 -18.44
N VAL A 234 32.27 18.25 -18.28
CA VAL A 234 33.43 18.49 -19.16
C VAL A 234 34.72 17.84 -18.67
N LEU A 235 34.77 17.40 -17.41
CA LEU A 235 36.01 16.91 -16.79
C LEU A 235 36.19 15.40 -17.00
N PRO A 236 37.44 14.92 -17.26
CA PRO A 236 37.76 13.51 -17.19
C PRO A 236 37.43 12.93 -15.81
N LEU A 237 36.85 11.74 -15.79
CA LEU A 237 36.40 11.09 -14.55
C LEU A 237 37.55 10.92 -13.56
N ASP A 238 38.72 10.46 -13.98
CA ASP A 238 39.86 10.23 -13.09
C ASP A 238 40.42 11.51 -12.49
N THR A 239 40.25 12.65 -13.17
CA THR A 239 40.61 13.97 -12.63
C THR A 239 39.58 14.46 -11.62
N PHE A 240 38.30 14.26 -11.91
CA PHE A 240 37.21 14.68 -11.02
C PHE A 240 37.16 13.83 -9.75
N TYR A 241 37.16 12.51 -9.91
CA TYR A 241 37.10 11.53 -8.83
C TYR A 241 38.03 10.32 -9.13
N PRO A 242 39.27 10.36 -8.61
CA PRO A 242 40.30 9.35 -8.89
C PRO A 242 39.88 7.93 -8.53
N GLN A 243 40.46 6.94 -9.21
CA GLN A 243 40.16 5.52 -9.00
C GLN A 243 40.30 5.07 -7.54
N ASP A 244 41.33 5.52 -6.82
CA ASP A 244 41.51 5.19 -5.40
C ASP A 244 40.36 5.72 -4.52
N ALA A 245 39.83 6.89 -4.84
CA ALA A 245 38.71 7.48 -4.12
C ALA A 245 37.40 6.74 -4.44
N ARG A 246 37.20 6.37 -5.72
CA ARG A 246 36.08 5.51 -6.15
C ARG A 246 36.12 4.14 -5.47
N PHE A 247 37.31 3.55 -5.35
CA PHE A 247 37.49 2.28 -4.64
C PHE A 247 37.15 2.39 -3.15
N LYS A 248 37.49 3.50 -2.48
CA LYS A 248 37.07 3.75 -1.10
C LYS A 248 35.54 3.83 -0.96
N LEU A 249 34.86 4.49 -1.90
CA LEU A 249 33.40 4.54 -1.91
C LEU A 249 32.79 3.15 -2.13
N ALA A 250 33.29 2.40 -3.11
CA ALA A 250 32.87 1.02 -3.36
C ALA A 250 33.10 0.11 -2.13
N THR A 251 34.22 0.29 -1.42
CA THR A 251 34.55 -0.44 -0.19
C THR A 251 33.52 -0.18 0.92
N LYS A 252 33.00 1.05 1.03
CA LYS A 252 31.93 1.37 2.00
C LYS A 252 30.64 0.61 1.69
N PHE A 253 30.21 0.59 0.42
CA PHE A 253 29.06 -0.22 -0.01
C PHE A 253 29.30 -1.72 0.21
N ASN A 254 30.49 -2.23 -0.10
CA ASN A 254 30.84 -3.62 0.15
C ASN A 254 30.83 -3.98 1.64
N SER A 255 31.30 -3.06 2.49
CA SER A 255 31.27 -3.25 3.95
C SER A 255 29.85 -3.35 4.50
N LEU A 256 28.90 -2.62 3.89
CA LEU A 256 27.49 -2.71 4.20
C LEU A 256 26.95 -4.11 3.83
N LEU A 257 27.19 -4.58 2.60
CA LEU A 257 26.78 -5.94 2.15
C LEU A 257 27.38 -7.07 2.99
N ALA A 258 28.65 -6.93 3.36
CA ALA A 258 29.36 -7.90 4.19
C ALA A 258 28.85 -7.91 5.65
N SER A 259 28.06 -6.92 6.06
CA SER A 259 27.56 -6.86 7.42
C SER A 259 26.42 -7.89 7.63
N PRO A 260 26.49 -8.72 8.68
CA PRO A 260 25.45 -9.71 8.96
C PRO A 260 24.05 -9.08 9.13
N SER A 261 23.99 -7.88 9.72
CA SER A 261 22.75 -7.13 9.89
C SER A 261 22.10 -6.75 8.56
N PHE A 262 22.90 -6.41 7.54
CA PHE A 262 22.37 -6.01 6.23
C PHE A 262 21.91 -7.20 5.38
N SER A 263 22.50 -8.39 5.56
CA SER A 263 22.03 -9.60 4.85
C SER A 263 20.54 -9.89 5.05
N LEU A 264 19.97 -9.49 6.21
CA LEU A 264 18.55 -9.62 6.50
C LEU A 264 17.65 -8.68 5.67
N TRP A 265 18.20 -7.62 5.09
CA TRP A 265 17.48 -6.68 4.21
C TRP A 265 17.31 -7.20 2.78
N LEU A 266 18.04 -8.28 2.44
CA LEU A 266 18.00 -8.96 1.14
C LEU A 266 17.11 -10.22 1.17
N LYS A 267 16.51 -10.55 2.32
CA LYS A 267 15.66 -11.73 2.49
C LYS A 267 14.18 -11.40 2.41
N GLY A 268 13.39 -12.40 2.03
CA GLY A 268 11.94 -12.29 1.92
C GLY A 268 11.47 -11.64 0.62
N ASP A 269 10.19 -11.31 0.60
CA ASP A 269 9.49 -10.84 -0.60
C ASP A 269 10.00 -9.44 -0.98
N ASN A 270 10.12 -9.18 -2.29
CA ASN A 270 10.43 -7.83 -2.77
C ASN A 270 9.41 -6.80 -2.29
N LEU A 271 9.87 -5.56 -2.08
CA LEU A 271 9.04 -4.41 -1.71
C LEU A 271 8.09 -3.99 -2.85
N ASP A 272 7.04 -4.76 -3.06
CA ASP A 272 5.97 -4.51 -4.03
C ASP A 272 4.73 -3.93 -3.33
N ILE A 273 4.50 -2.64 -3.54
CA ILE A 273 3.40 -1.88 -2.93
C ILE A 273 2.03 -2.51 -3.22
N GLN A 274 1.83 -3.05 -4.42
CA GLN A 274 0.55 -3.62 -4.81
C GLN A 274 0.25 -4.91 -4.04
N LYS A 275 1.24 -5.78 -3.88
CA LYS A 275 1.13 -7.02 -3.07
C LYS A 275 1.04 -6.76 -1.57
N LEU A 276 1.60 -5.65 -1.10
CA LEU A 276 1.46 -5.21 0.29
C LEU A 276 0.05 -4.70 0.60
N LEU A 277 -0.59 -4.03 -0.37
CA LEU A 277 -1.92 -3.48 -0.23
C LEU A 277 -3.01 -4.55 -0.41
N TYR A 278 -2.88 -5.44 -1.40
CA TYR A 278 -3.94 -6.37 -1.77
C TYR A 278 -3.47 -7.83 -1.78
N ASP A 279 -4.37 -8.76 -1.51
CA ASP A 279 -4.14 -10.19 -1.77
C ASP A 279 -4.43 -10.57 -3.23
N GLU A 280 -4.21 -11.84 -3.57
CA GLU A 280 -4.43 -12.37 -4.92
C GLU A 280 -5.89 -12.26 -5.38
N LYS A 281 -6.83 -12.07 -4.44
CA LYS A 281 -8.26 -11.90 -4.69
C LYS A 281 -8.69 -10.43 -4.63
N GLY A 282 -7.77 -9.49 -4.51
CA GLY A 282 -8.07 -8.06 -4.38
C GLY A 282 -8.66 -7.65 -3.03
N LYS A 283 -8.60 -8.49 -2.00
CA LYS A 283 -8.99 -8.10 -0.63
C LYS A 283 -7.87 -7.27 0.01
N ALA A 284 -8.29 -6.25 0.74
CA ALA A 284 -7.41 -5.31 1.41
C ALA A 284 -6.58 -5.98 2.50
N LYS A 285 -5.34 -5.51 2.66
CA LYS A 285 -4.42 -5.88 3.73
C LYS A 285 -4.05 -4.65 4.56
N VAL A 286 -3.53 -4.92 5.75
CA VAL A 286 -2.85 -3.92 6.58
C VAL A 286 -1.39 -4.33 6.71
N ALA A 287 -0.51 -3.61 6.03
CA ALA A 287 0.94 -3.82 6.09
C ALA A 287 1.56 -2.85 7.11
N ILE A 288 2.13 -3.39 8.19
CA ILE A 288 2.68 -2.63 9.30
C ILE A 288 4.20 -2.75 9.27
N PHE A 289 4.89 -1.65 8.99
CA PHE A 289 6.34 -1.58 9.02
C PHE A 289 6.80 -1.10 10.39
N SER A 290 7.19 -2.04 11.24
CA SER A 290 7.81 -1.72 12.52
C SER A 290 9.28 -1.40 12.30
N ILE A 291 9.66 -0.15 12.57
CA ILE A 291 11.04 0.37 12.38
C ILE A 291 11.67 0.87 13.68
N SER A 292 11.08 0.52 14.82
CA SER A 292 11.55 0.94 16.15
C SER A 292 12.94 0.37 16.48
N HIS A 293 13.30 -0.80 15.94
CA HIS A 293 14.60 -1.44 16.14
C HIS A 293 15.73 -0.86 15.29
N LEU A 294 15.41 -0.09 14.26
CA LEU A 294 16.38 0.52 13.35
C LEU A 294 17.02 1.76 13.99
N ASN A 295 18.24 2.09 13.56
CA ASN A 295 18.86 3.38 13.89
C ASN A 295 18.28 4.51 13.00
N ASP A 296 18.60 5.77 13.30
CA ASP A 296 17.99 6.92 12.60
C ASP A 296 18.35 6.98 11.10
N GLU A 297 19.56 6.56 10.71
CA GLU A 297 19.99 6.52 9.30
C GLU A 297 19.24 5.41 8.54
N GLU A 298 19.14 4.22 9.12
CA GLU A 298 18.38 3.08 8.57
C GLU A 298 16.89 3.39 8.46
N ARG A 299 16.30 4.05 9.47
CA ARG A 299 14.90 4.50 9.44
C ARG A 299 14.67 5.50 8.32
N MET A 300 15.55 6.51 8.20
CA MET A 300 15.45 7.52 7.15
C MET A 300 15.56 6.89 5.76
N PHE A 301 16.52 5.97 5.59
CA PHE A 301 16.71 5.23 4.36
C PHE A 301 15.45 4.46 3.96
N PHE A 302 14.95 3.62 4.87
CA PHE A 302 13.78 2.77 4.63
C PHE A 302 12.54 3.59 4.31
N VAL A 303 12.24 4.62 5.11
CA VAL A 303 11.07 5.48 4.88
C VAL A 303 11.16 6.17 3.52
N THR A 304 12.33 6.73 3.16
CA THR A 304 12.50 7.41 1.86
C THR A 304 12.26 6.45 0.69
N LEU A 305 12.82 5.25 0.76
CA LEU A 305 12.65 4.23 -0.28
C LEU A 305 11.19 3.76 -0.38
N LEU A 306 10.54 3.49 0.75
CA LEU A 306 9.13 3.11 0.79
C LEU A 306 8.24 4.19 0.16
N LEU A 307 8.45 5.46 0.50
CA LEU A 307 7.69 6.57 -0.08
C LEU A 307 7.91 6.68 -1.60
N ASN A 308 9.15 6.52 -2.07
CA ASN A 308 9.46 6.53 -3.50
C ASN A 308 8.79 5.38 -4.25
N LYS A 309 8.87 4.15 -3.74
CA LYS A 309 8.17 2.99 -4.32
C LYS A 309 6.65 3.20 -4.31
N TYR A 310 6.10 3.80 -3.26
CA TYR A 310 4.69 4.15 -3.16
C TYR A 310 4.28 5.19 -4.22
N ILE A 311 5.10 6.22 -4.45
CA ILE A 311 4.88 7.23 -5.52
C ILE A 311 4.92 6.58 -6.90
N ALA A 312 5.90 5.71 -7.15
CA ALA A 312 6.02 4.98 -8.41
C ALA A 312 4.80 4.08 -8.66
N TRP A 313 4.32 3.38 -7.64
CA TRP A 313 3.07 2.62 -7.69
C TRP A 313 1.86 3.53 -7.96
N MET A 314 1.72 4.63 -7.21
CA MET A 314 0.61 5.57 -7.32
C MET A 314 0.48 6.14 -8.74
N ARG A 315 1.59 6.49 -9.39
CA ARG A 315 1.59 7.05 -10.76
C ARG A 315 1.13 6.07 -11.83
N ARG A 316 1.15 4.75 -11.56
CA ARG A 316 0.58 3.72 -12.45
C ARG A 316 -0.94 3.59 -12.31
N GLN A 317 -1.51 4.14 -11.24
CA GLN A 317 -2.93 4.06 -10.96
C GLN A 317 -3.74 5.04 -11.81
N SER A 318 -4.99 4.66 -12.11
CA SER A 318 -5.95 5.59 -12.71
C SER A 318 -6.37 6.65 -11.69
N GLY A 319 -6.56 7.89 -12.17
CA GLY A 319 -7.12 8.95 -11.34
C GLY A 319 -8.53 8.59 -10.85
N THR A 320 -8.85 8.96 -9.61
CA THR A 320 -10.15 8.71 -8.99
C THR A 320 -10.48 9.76 -7.93
N SER A 321 -11.77 9.89 -7.60
CA SER A 321 -12.28 10.63 -6.45
C SER A 321 -12.55 9.75 -5.22
N THR A 322 -12.49 8.42 -5.35
CA THR A 322 -12.69 7.49 -4.23
C THR A 322 -11.39 7.26 -3.46
N LEU A 323 -11.51 6.84 -2.20
CA LEU A 323 -10.33 6.46 -1.41
C LEU A 323 -9.95 5.01 -1.76
N LYS A 324 -8.76 4.82 -2.35
CA LYS A 324 -8.20 3.51 -2.69
C LYS A 324 -7.33 2.92 -1.61
N THR A 325 -6.59 3.75 -0.87
CA THR A 325 -5.62 3.26 0.12
C THR A 325 -5.23 4.37 1.09
N LEU A 326 -4.80 3.98 2.29
CA LEU A 326 -4.19 4.85 3.28
C LEU A 326 -2.69 4.57 3.44
N LEU A 327 -1.89 5.63 3.42
CA LEU A 327 -0.55 5.65 3.98
C LEU A 327 -0.61 6.35 5.33
N TYR A 328 -0.42 5.58 6.41
CA TYR A 328 -0.36 6.10 7.77
C TYR A 328 1.08 6.11 8.28
N MET A 329 1.49 7.20 8.90
CA MET A 329 2.78 7.30 9.58
C MET A 329 2.58 7.80 11.01
N ASP A 330 2.89 6.94 11.99
CA ASP A 330 2.98 7.39 13.37
C ASP A 330 4.28 8.18 13.56
N GLU A 331 4.24 9.20 14.42
CA GLU A 331 5.34 10.10 14.74
C GLU A 331 6.22 10.54 13.55
N ILE A 332 5.76 11.55 12.82
CA ILE A 332 6.49 12.13 11.68
C ILE A 332 7.71 12.99 12.06
N PHE A 333 8.00 13.14 13.36
CA PHE A 333 9.12 13.92 13.86
C PHE A 333 10.45 13.41 13.27
N GLY A 334 11.32 14.34 12.84
CA GLY A 334 12.59 14.04 12.17
C GLY A 334 12.48 13.80 10.66
N PHE A 335 11.35 13.28 10.17
CA PHE A 335 11.10 13.05 8.73
C PHE A 335 10.54 14.27 8.01
N PHE A 336 9.82 15.13 8.72
CA PHE A 336 9.19 16.32 8.13
C PHE A 336 9.44 17.63 8.90
N PRO A 337 10.71 18.00 9.18
CA PRO A 337 11.04 19.18 9.96
C PRO A 337 10.83 20.49 9.17
N PRO A 338 10.60 21.64 9.84
CA PRO A 338 10.35 22.93 9.18
C PRO A 338 11.60 23.54 8.51
N THR A 339 12.79 23.33 9.08
CA THR A 339 14.03 24.00 8.65
C THR A 339 14.99 23.11 7.87
N LYS A 340 15.01 21.81 8.17
CA LYS A 340 15.87 20.82 7.48
C LYS A 340 15.14 20.22 6.28
N ASN A 341 15.91 19.66 5.34
CA ASN A 341 15.39 18.95 4.17
C ASN A 341 15.93 17.51 4.11
N PRO A 342 15.48 16.61 5.01
CA PRO A 342 15.89 15.20 4.96
C PRO A 342 15.38 14.52 3.67
N PRO A 343 15.99 13.41 3.23
CA PRO A 343 15.60 12.72 1.98
C PRO A 343 14.13 12.33 1.88
N SER A 344 13.47 12.04 3.01
CA SER A 344 12.05 11.69 3.08
C SER A 344 11.08 12.86 2.90
N LYS A 345 11.53 14.11 3.06
CA LYS A 345 10.65 15.29 3.05
C LYS A 345 10.07 15.58 1.66
N GLU A 346 10.89 15.54 0.62
CA GLU A 346 10.47 15.77 -0.77
C GLU A 346 9.41 14.77 -1.26
N PRO A 347 9.61 13.43 -1.14
CA PRO A 347 8.59 12.48 -1.54
C PRO A 347 7.31 12.60 -0.69
N MET A 348 7.42 12.90 0.61
CA MET A 348 6.24 13.17 1.45
C MET A 348 5.46 14.40 0.95
N LEU A 349 6.15 15.50 0.59
CA LEU A 349 5.52 16.69 0.00
C LEU A 349 4.83 16.38 -1.34
N LEU A 350 5.44 15.53 -2.16
CA LEU A 350 4.86 15.10 -3.44
C LEU A 350 3.55 14.35 -3.21
N LEU A 351 3.55 13.39 -2.26
CA LEU A 351 2.34 12.66 -1.89
C LEU A 351 1.24 13.61 -1.39
N LEU A 352 1.56 14.52 -0.47
CA LEU A 352 0.58 15.49 0.04
C LEU A 352 0.03 16.46 -1.03
N LYS A 353 0.74 16.65 -2.14
CA LYS A 353 0.30 17.54 -3.24
C LYS A 353 -0.50 16.79 -4.31
N GLN A 354 -0.07 15.58 -4.66
CA GLN A 354 -0.53 14.89 -5.88
C GLN A 354 -1.38 13.65 -5.57
N ALA A 355 -1.21 13.02 -4.41
CA ALA A 355 -1.79 11.70 -4.17
C ALA A 355 -3.32 11.69 -4.09
N ARG A 356 -3.94 12.84 -3.75
CA ARG A 356 -5.39 13.06 -3.82
C ARG A 356 -5.99 12.65 -5.18
N ALA A 357 -5.31 12.97 -6.28
CA ALA A 357 -5.82 12.71 -7.63
C ALA A 357 -5.90 11.21 -7.97
N PHE A 358 -5.16 10.38 -7.22
CA PHE A 358 -5.06 8.94 -7.40
C PHE A 358 -5.81 8.16 -6.30
N GLY A 359 -6.62 8.84 -5.48
CA GLY A 359 -7.36 8.20 -4.40
C GLY A 359 -6.51 7.76 -3.21
N VAL A 360 -5.30 8.29 -3.05
CA VAL A 360 -4.41 7.96 -1.94
C VAL A 360 -4.60 8.96 -0.80
N GLY A 361 -4.97 8.46 0.37
CA GLY A 361 -5.00 9.24 1.61
C GLY A 361 -3.69 9.11 2.37
N VAL A 362 -3.19 10.22 2.92
CA VAL A 362 -1.98 10.24 3.76
C VAL A 362 -2.39 10.73 5.14
N ILE A 363 -2.06 9.96 6.18
CA ILE A 363 -2.40 10.29 7.56
C ILE A 363 -1.10 10.39 8.35
N LEU A 364 -0.83 11.57 8.88
CA LEU A 364 0.39 11.87 9.60
C LEU A 364 0.08 12.14 11.06
N SER A 365 0.76 11.44 11.97
CA SER A 365 0.66 11.71 13.41
C SER A 365 1.94 12.28 13.99
N THR A 366 1.82 13.14 15.01
CA THR A 366 2.98 13.65 15.75
C THR A 366 2.65 13.96 17.20
N GLN A 367 3.63 13.79 18.08
CA GLN A 367 3.61 14.29 19.46
C GLN A 367 4.19 15.69 19.59
N ASN A 368 4.94 16.15 18.59
CA ASN A 368 5.75 17.37 18.62
C ASN A 368 5.21 18.40 17.61
N PRO A 369 4.14 19.15 17.96
CA PRO A 369 3.51 20.09 17.03
C PRO A 369 4.41 21.25 16.63
N ILE A 370 5.43 21.61 17.42
CA ILE A 370 6.33 22.74 17.13
C ILE A 370 7.21 22.46 15.92
N ASP A 371 7.72 21.22 15.83
CA ASP A 371 8.70 20.79 14.84
C ASP A 371 8.07 20.25 13.55
N LEU A 372 6.84 20.69 13.25
CA LEU A 372 6.16 20.42 11.99
C LEU A 372 6.32 21.54 10.97
N ASP A 373 6.56 21.16 9.71
CA ASP A 373 6.43 22.06 8.57
C ASP A 373 4.96 22.26 8.18
N TYR A 374 4.26 23.15 8.88
CA TYR A 374 2.85 23.48 8.58
C TYR A 374 2.63 24.04 7.17
N LYS A 375 3.64 24.63 6.52
CA LYS A 375 3.52 25.07 5.13
C LYS A 375 3.44 23.86 4.21
N GLY A 376 4.26 22.85 4.46
CA GLY A 376 4.19 21.55 3.77
C GLY A 376 2.87 20.81 4.01
N LEU A 377 2.28 20.94 5.21
CA LEU A 377 1.00 20.33 5.58
C LEU A 377 -0.24 21.16 5.13
N SER A 378 -0.04 22.24 4.37
CA SER A 378 -1.15 23.09 3.90
C SER A 378 -2.14 22.37 2.99
N ASN A 379 -1.79 21.24 2.39
CA ASN A 379 -2.73 20.42 1.60
C ASN A 379 -3.59 19.48 2.45
N ILE A 380 -3.35 19.36 3.76
CA ILE A 380 -4.14 18.52 4.65
C ILE A 380 -5.53 19.13 4.87
N GLY A 381 -6.55 18.38 4.50
CA GLY A 381 -7.95 18.75 4.58
C GLY A 381 -8.59 18.45 5.94
N THR A 382 -8.14 17.43 6.67
CA THR A 382 -8.72 17.03 7.96
C THR A 382 -7.68 17.07 9.09
N TRP A 383 -8.01 17.75 10.18
CA TRP A 383 -7.15 17.96 11.33
C TRP A 383 -7.83 17.44 12.59
N PHE A 384 -7.16 16.53 13.28
CA PHE A 384 -7.53 16.00 14.57
C PHE A 384 -6.52 16.49 15.60
N ILE A 385 -6.95 17.36 16.50
CA ILE A 385 -6.10 17.96 17.52
C ILE A 385 -6.57 17.47 18.88
N GLY A 386 -5.81 16.55 19.48
CA GLY A 386 -5.99 16.13 20.85
C GLY A 386 -5.39 17.13 21.83
N ARG A 387 -5.41 16.77 23.11
CA ARG A 387 -4.85 17.60 24.19
C ARG A 387 -3.40 18.03 23.91
N LEU A 388 -3.11 19.32 24.16
CA LEU A 388 -1.80 19.97 24.05
C LEU A 388 -1.31 20.48 25.42
N GLN A 389 0.00 20.57 25.61
CA GLN A 389 0.63 20.67 26.94
C GLN A 389 0.98 22.12 27.26
N THR A 390 1.52 22.82 26.27
CA THR A 390 1.99 24.20 26.44
C THR A 390 1.16 25.18 25.60
N THR A 391 1.09 26.43 26.04
CA THR A 391 0.47 27.53 25.29
C THR A 391 1.16 27.75 23.94
N GLN A 392 2.47 27.46 23.86
CA GLN A 392 3.24 27.57 22.62
C GLN A 392 2.78 26.54 21.59
N ASP A 393 2.55 25.28 21.99
CA ASP A 393 1.99 24.24 21.12
C ASP A 393 0.64 24.67 20.57
N ILE A 394 -0.24 25.16 21.44
CA ILE A 394 -1.59 25.63 21.07
C ILE A 394 -1.51 26.76 20.06
N ASN A 395 -0.69 27.78 20.32
CA ASN A 395 -0.51 28.90 19.42
C ASN A 395 0.03 28.46 18.05
N ARG A 396 1.02 27.54 18.06
CA ARG A 396 1.61 27.02 16.83
C ARG A 396 0.59 26.25 15.98
N VAL A 397 -0.24 25.42 16.61
CA VAL A 397 -1.32 24.70 15.94
C VAL A 397 -2.36 25.69 15.39
N ILE A 398 -2.76 26.70 16.17
CA ILE A 398 -3.71 27.74 15.71
C ILE A 398 -3.15 28.50 14.50
N ASP A 399 -1.86 28.86 14.52
CA ASP A 399 -1.21 29.53 13.38
C ASP A 399 -1.11 28.60 12.16
N GLY A 400 -0.83 27.32 12.38
CA GLY A 400 -0.81 26.29 11.33
C GLY A 400 -2.17 25.99 10.71
N LEU A 401 -3.26 26.15 11.47
CA LEU A 401 -4.64 26.09 10.98
C LEU A 401 -5.07 27.34 10.18
N GLY A 402 -4.23 28.38 10.13
CA GLY A 402 -4.52 29.68 9.50
C GLY A 402 -5.14 29.60 8.09
N GLY A 403 -6.03 30.54 7.76
CA GLY A 403 -6.78 30.62 6.49
C GLY A 403 -7.86 29.55 6.28
N LYS A 404 -7.78 28.41 6.99
CA LYS A 404 -8.76 27.29 6.94
C LYS A 404 -9.80 27.34 8.05
N ILE A 405 -9.55 28.16 9.06
CA ILE A 405 -10.55 28.61 10.03
C ILE A 405 -11.36 29.67 9.29
N GLY A 406 -12.56 29.31 8.82
CA GLY A 406 -13.44 30.26 8.13
C GLY A 406 -13.68 31.52 8.98
N SER A 407 -14.19 32.58 8.36
CA SER A 407 -14.46 33.90 8.97
C SER A 407 -15.36 33.90 10.22
N ASN A 408 -15.88 32.74 10.63
CA ASN A 408 -16.89 32.60 11.68
C ASN A 408 -16.35 32.24 13.06
N PHE A 409 -15.05 31.92 13.23
CA PHE A 409 -14.50 31.53 14.53
C PHE A 409 -13.36 32.45 14.98
N ASP A 410 -13.49 32.97 16.21
CA ASP A 410 -12.44 33.75 16.85
C ASP A 410 -11.28 32.84 17.30
N LYS A 411 -10.04 33.28 17.09
CA LYS A 411 -8.83 32.60 17.58
C LYS A 411 -8.87 32.41 19.11
N SER A 412 -9.52 33.33 19.82
CA SER A 412 -9.67 33.26 21.28
C SER A 412 -10.50 32.05 21.71
N GLU A 413 -11.62 31.79 21.02
CA GLU A 413 -12.52 30.66 21.28
C GLU A 413 -11.84 29.32 21.01
N ILE A 414 -11.13 29.19 19.87
CA ILE A 414 -10.37 27.99 19.54
C ILE A 414 -9.30 27.71 20.59
N ARG A 415 -8.58 28.75 21.04
CA ARG A 415 -7.58 28.60 22.10
C ARG A 415 -8.22 28.08 23.39
N GLN A 416 -9.38 28.58 23.78
CA GLN A 416 -10.10 28.12 24.97
C GLN A 416 -10.53 26.65 24.85
N LEU A 417 -11.10 26.26 23.70
CA LEU A 417 -11.50 24.88 23.43
C LEU A 417 -10.29 23.92 23.50
N LEU A 418 -9.19 24.25 22.81
CA LEU A 418 -7.98 23.43 22.80
C LEU A 418 -7.33 23.29 24.18
N SER A 419 -7.40 24.34 25.01
CA SER A 419 -6.86 24.34 26.38
C SER A 419 -7.67 23.44 27.31
N ASN A 420 -8.98 23.32 27.08
CA ASN A 420 -9.90 22.55 27.91
C ASN A 420 -10.10 21.09 27.45
N LEU A 421 -9.42 20.67 26.37
CA LEU A 421 -9.56 19.31 25.83
C LEU A 421 -9.19 18.24 26.87
N GLN A 422 -10.14 17.33 27.12
CA GLN A 422 -9.93 16.16 27.96
C GLN A 422 -9.09 15.08 27.24
N LYS A 423 -8.66 14.05 27.98
CA LYS A 423 -7.96 12.91 27.37
C LYS A 423 -8.91 12.17 26.43
N ARG A 424 -8.40 11.71 25.28
CA ARG A 424 -9.19 11.00 24.25
C ARG A 424 -10.32 11.83 23.64
N THR A 425 -10.26 13.15 23.79
CA THR A 425 -11.11 14.11 23.10
C THR A 425 -10.30 14.84 22.05
N PHE A 426 -10.88 15.01 20.87
CA PHE A 426 -10.26 15.64 19.73
C PHE A 426 -11.10 16.80 19.23
N PHE A 427 -10.40 17.90 18.97
CA PHE A 427 -10.89 18.98 18.12
C PHE A 427 -10.75 18.53 16.65
N LEU A 428 -11.87 18.47 15.96
CA LEU A 428 -11.98 18.09 14.56
C LEU A 428 -12.27 19.34 13.71
N LYS A 429 -11.35 19.64 12.81
CA LYS A 429 -11.58 20.57 11.71
C LYS A 429 -11.35 19.86 10.38
N SER A 430 -12.34 19.94 9.49
CA SER A 430 -12.19 19.44 8.13
C SER A 430 -12.54 20.55 7.12
N ALA A 431 -11.93 20.49 5.94
CA ALA A 431 -12.32 21.26 4.76
C ALA A 431 -13.69 20.83 4.23
N HIS A 432 -14.14 19.61 4.57
CA HIS A 432 -15.42 19.03 4.16
C HIS A 432 -16.54 19.26 5.18
N LEU A 433 -16.25 19.98 6.26
CA LEU A 433 -17.20 20.31 7.33
C LEU A 433 -17.29 21.83 7.49
N GLU A 434 -18.51 22.34 7.59
CA GLU A 434 -18.79 23.77 7.80
C GLU A 434 -18.38 24.19 9.23
N ASP A 435 -18.67 23.33 10.23
CA ASP A 435 -18.43 23.61 11.64
C ASP A 435 -17.22 22.89 12.25
N ILE A 436 -16.70 23.45 13.33
CA ILE A 436 -15.76 22.79 14.24
C ILE A 436 -16.52 21.81 15.13
N ARG A 437 -15.99 20.59 15.27
CA ARG A 437 -16.55 19.57 16.16
C ARG A 437 -15.57 19.16 17.25
N LEU A 438 -16.12 18.80 18.40
CA LEU A 438 -15.39 18.03 19.42
C LEU A 438 -15.95 16.63 19.41
N PHE A 439 -15.10 15.62 19.58
CA PHE A 439 -15.55 14.25 19.73
C PHE A 439 -14.60 13.43 20.60
N THR A 440 -15.11 12.36 21.20
CA THR A 440 -14.29 11.34 21.84
C THR A 440 -14.19 10.13 20.93
N THR A 441 -13.00 9.52 20.88
CA THR A 441 -12.76 8.33 20.07
C THR A 441 -13.60 7.15 20.54
N ARG A 442 -14.12 6.35 19.60
CA ARG A 442 -14.73 5.07 19.93
C ARG A 442 -13.73 4.12 20.58
N TRP A 443 -14.25 3.12 21.28
CA TRP A 443 -13.43 1.98 21.65
C TRP A 443 -12.99 1.24 20.38
N VAL A 444 -11.68 1.03 20.24
CA VAL A 444 -11.11 0.36 19.07
C VAL A 444 -11.37 -1.15 19.10
N LEU A 445 -11.43 -1.76 17.92
CA LEU A 445 -11.63 -3.19 17.75
C LEU A 445 -10.35 -4.00 17.99
N SER A 446 -9.22 -3.32 18.12
CA SER A 446 -7.91 -3.87 18.47
C SER A 446 -7.64 -3.71 19.97
N TYR A 447 -6.97 -4.67 20.59
CA TYR A 447 -6.49 -4.53 21.96
C TYR A 447 -5.21 -3.70 21.98
N LEU A 448 -5.27 -2.51 22.59
CA LEU A 448 -4.14 -1.59 22.69
C LEU A 448 -3.27 -1.93 23.91
N LYS A 449 -2.27 -2.77 23.71
CA LYS A 449 -1.25 -3.13 24.71
C LYS A 449 -0.17 -2.04 24.83
N GLY A 450 0.08 -1.31 23.75
CA GLY A 450 1.25 -0.45 23.61
C GLY A 450 2.39 -1.16 22.87
N PRO A 451 3.64 -0.68 22.96
CA PRO A 451 4.69 -1.13 22.06
C PRO A 451 4.98 -2.63 22.17
N LEU A 452 4.93 -3.33 21.03
CA LEU A 452 5.23 -4.75 20.98
C LEU A 452 6.74 -5.01 21.00
N LYS A 453 7.16 -5.99 21.80
CA LYS A 453 8.54 -6.48 21.87
C LYS A 453 8.83 -7.39 20.67
N LYS A 454 10.11 -7.52 20.30
CA LYS A 454 10.55 -8.41 19.19
C LYS A 454 10.04 -9.86 19.32
N ALA A 455 10.04 -10.43 20.54
CA ALA A 455 9.55 -11.78 20.79
C ALA A 455 8.02 -11.90 20.58
N GLU A 456 7.28 -10.86 20.94
CA GLU A 456 5.82 -10.80 20.75
C GLU A 456 5.49 -10.69 19.25
N ILE A 457 6.22 -9.85 18.51
CA ILE A 457 6.11 -9.76 17.05
C ILE A 457 6.38 -11.12 16.40
N SER A 458 7.44 -11.83 16.82
CA SER A 458 7.76 -13.16 16.28
C SER A 458 6.68 -14.19 16.57
N THR A 459 6.03 -14.11 17.72
CA THR A 459 4.91 -14.99 18.06
C THR A 459 3.69 -14.69 17.18
N LEU A 460 3.39 -13.41 16.94
CA LEU A 460 2.27 -13.00 16.08
C LEU A 460 2.48 -13.41 14.62
N MET A 461 3.71 -13.32 14.11
CA MET A 461 4.01 -13.52 12.70
C MET A 461 4.49 -14.93 12.34
N GLU A 462 4.61 -15.85 13.32
CA GLU A 462 5.16 -17.21 13.15
C GLU A 462 4.61 -17.93 11.91
N ARG A 463 3.27 -18.06 11.82
CA ARG A 463 2.59 -18.72 10.69
C ARG A 463 2.86 -18.05 9.34
N GLN A 464 3.07 -16.75 9.31
CA GLN A 464 3.34 -16.02 8.06
C GLN A 464 4.81 -16.19 7.64
N LYS A 465 5.73 -16.23 8.60
CA LYS A 465 7.15 -16.50 8.37
C LYS A 465 7.39 -17.91 7.85
N GLU A 466 6.71 -18.92 8.38
CA GLU A 466 6.82 -20.30 7.89
C GLU A 466 6.45 -20.41 6.41
N LYS A 467 5.40 -19.71 5.98
CA LYS A 467 4.99 -19.67 4.57
C LYS A 467 6.05 -19.04 3.64
N GLN A 468 6.77 -18.03 4.13
CA GLN A 468 7.82 -17.36 3.36
C GLN A 468 9.06 -18.27 3.16
N ASN A 469 9.48 -18.98 4.21
CA ASN A 469 10.65 -19.88 4.13
C ASN A 469 10.45 -21.05 3.14
N ILE A 470 9.22 -21.57 3.02
CA ILE A 470 8.91 -22.68 2.08
C ILE A 470 9.08 -22.24 0.61
N GLN A 471 8.84 -20.97 0.29
CA GLN A 471 9.07 -20.45 -1.07
C GLN A 471 10.56 -20.28 -1.39
N GLU A 472 11.39 -19.85 -0.43
CA GLU A 472 12.82 -19.63 -0.64
C GLU A 472 13.60 -20.96 -0.90
N GLU A 473 13.27 -22.06 -0.24
CA GLU A 473 13.97 -23.36 -0.42
C GLU A 473 13.77 -23.99 -1.82
N SER A 474 12.71 -23.61 -2.54
CA SER A 474 12.35 -24.21 -3.83
C SER A 474 13.24 -23.76 -5.01
N ILE A 475 13.99 -22.66 -4.85
CA ILE A 475 14.76 -22.02 -5.94
C ILE A 475 16.23 -22.47 -5.95
N ASP A 476 16.77 -22.92 -4.81
CA ASP A 476 18.22 -23.21 -4.66
C ASP A 476 18.67 -24.63 -5.05
N THR A 477 17.76 -25.52 -5.50
CA THR A 477 18.06 -26.97 -5.60
C THR A 477 18.15 -27.51 -7.03
N ILE A 478 18.85 -26.84 -7.94
CA ILE A 478 19.15 -27.40 -9.27
C ILE A 478 20.57 -27.00 -9.68
N ILE A 479 21.58 -27.85 -9.42
CA ILE A 479 22.82 -28.02 -10.22
C ILE A 479 23.69 -29.08 -9.52
N ARG A 480 23.90 -30.24 -10.16
CA ARG A 480 25.15 -31.05 -10.21
C ARG A 480 24.90 -32.49 -10.71
N LYS A 481 25.53 -32.84 -11.84
CA LYS A 481 26.18 -34.15 -12.13
C LYS A 481 26.90 -34.07 -13.49
N GLY A 482 27.99 -34.82 -13.66
CA GLY A 482 28.88 -34.69 -14.81
C GLY A 482 29.44 -36.00 -15.38
N GLU A 483 30.41 -35.80 -16.28
CA GLU A 483 31.41 -36.69 -16.92
C GLU A 483 31.22 -37.12 -18.41
N ALA A 484 32.26 -36.82 -19.22
CA ALA A 484 33.05 -37.72 -20.10
C ALA A 484 33.50 -37.07 -21.44
N LEU A 485 34.80 -36.71 -21.55
CA LEU A 485 35.40 -35.90 -22.64
C LEU A 485 35.90 -36.71 -23.85
N GLY A 486 35.64 -36.19 -25.05
CA GLY A 486 36.18 -36.65 -26.35
C GLY A 486 37.02 -35.58 -27.06
N SER A 487 37.58 -35.88 -28.23
CA SER A 487 38.45 -34.98 -29.00
C SER A 487 37.75 -34.35 -30.22
N ILE A 488 38.14 -33.09 -30.50
CA ILE A 488 37.65 -32.13 -31.51
C ILE A 488 37.17 -32.77 -32.82
N GLN A 489 35.90 -32.49 -33.17
CA GLN A 489 35.30 -32.75 -34.48
C GLN A 489 35.20 -31.46 -35.29
N HIS A 490 35.33 -31.57 -36.61
CA HIS A 490 35.24 -30.44 -37.54
C HIS A 490 33.78 -30.00 -37.70
N ILE A 491 33.48 -28.75 -37.32
CA ILE A 491 32.16 -28.12 -37.46
C ILE A 491 32.13 -27.31 -38.76
N ASP A 492 30.97 -27.23 -39.41
CA ASP A 492 30.78 -26.42 -40.62
C ASP A 492 30.89 -24.92 -40.29
N ASP A 493 31.63 -24.16 -41.12
CA ASP A 493 31.89 -22.72 -40.91
C ASP A 493 30.62 -21.86 -40.87
N SER A 494 29.48 -22.37 -41.36
CA SER A 494 28.20 -21.68 -41.30
C SER A 494 27.52 -21.68 -39.92
N ILE A 495 28.05 -22.44 -38.96
CA ILE A 495 27.50 -22.53 -37.60
C ILE A 495 28.23 -21.54 -36.68
N PRO A 496 27.56 -20.50 -36.16
CA PRO A 496 28.17 -19.56 -35.23
C PRO A 496 28.59 -20.27 -33.94
N GLN A 497 29.78 -19.94 -33.45
CA GLN A 497 30.34 -20.52 -32.24
C GLN A 497 30.75 -19.44 -31.24
N TYR A 498 30.48 -19.72 -29.97
CA TYR A 498 30.81 -18.87 -28.83
C TYR A 498 31.50 -19.69 -27.74
N TYR A 499 32.41 -19.08 -27.00
CA TYR A 499 33.25 -19.77 -26.01
C TYR A 499 33.18 -19.07 -24.66
N GLU A 500 32.74 -19.79 -23.63
CA GLU A 500 32.68 -19.27 -22.27
C GLU A 500 34.09 -19.11 -21.67
N PRO A 501 34.39 -18.02 -20.94
CA PRO A 501 35.67 -17.90 -20.25
C PRO A 501 35.80 -18.95 -19.14
N ASP A 502 36.82 -19.80 -19.23
CA ASP A 502 37.12 -20.79 -18.20
C ASP A 502 37.92 -20.16 -17.05
N ILE A 503 37.23 -19.84 -15.95
CA ILE A 503 37.81 -19.25 -14.74
C ILE A 503 38.65 -20.28 -13.95
N MET A 504 38.41 -21.57 -14.16
CA MET A 504 39.01 -22.67 -13.40
C MET A 504 40.24 -23.28 -14.12
N GLU A 505 40.59 -22.77 -15.30
CA GLU A 505 41.72 -23.18 -16.15
C GLU A 505 41.78 -24.70 -16.49
N LYS A 506 40.64 -25.40 -16.42
CA LYS A 506 40.54 -26.82 -16.77
C LYS A 506 40.63 -27.08 -18.27
N ASN A 507 40.33 -26.08 -19.08
CA ASN A 507 40.30 -26.07 -20.55
C ASN A 507 39.42 -27.18 -21.15
N ILE A 508 38.27 -27.43 -20.53
CA ILE A 508 37.33 -28.49 -20.88
C ILE A 508 35.97 -27.84 -21.19
N PHE A 509 35.42 -28.14 -22.37
CA PHE A 509 34.23 -27.48 -22.89
C PHE A 509 33.15 -28.45 -23.36
N SER A 510 31.90 -28.23 -22.92
CA SER A 510 30.72 -28.96 -23.38
C SER A 510 29.88 -28.13 -24.36
N PRO A 511 29.39 -28.72 -25.46
CA PRO A 511 28.55 -28.00 -26.41
C PRO A 511 27.14 -27.80 -25.86
N THR A 512 26.59 -26.62 -26.12
CA THR A 512 25.20 -26.27 -25.81
C THR A 512 24.63 -25.52 -27.01
N LEU A 513 23.49 -25.97 -27.52
CA LEU A 513 22.77 -25.25 -28.56
C LEU A 513 22.03 -24.08 -27.92
N CYS A 514 22.34 -22.85 -28.33
CA CYS A 514 21.66 -21.66 -27.81
C CYS A 514 20.98 -20.90 -28.94
N ALA A 515 19.85 -20.27 -28.64
CA ALA A 515 19.14 -19.41 -29.56
C ALA A 515 18.62 -18.14 -28.88
N LYS A 516 18.69 -17.02 -29.59
CA LYS A 516 18.04 -15.76 -29.25
C LYS A 516 16.96 -15.50 -30.27
N SER A 517 15.72 -15.41 -29.79
CA SER A 517 14.54 -15.20 -30.62
C SER A 517 13.75 -14.00 -30.11
N THR A 518 13.12 -13.31 -31.04
CA THR A 518 12.28 -12.15 -30.80
C THR A 518 10.87 -12.48 -31.27
N ILE A 519 9.92 -12.41 -30.34
CA ILE A 519 8.52 -12.78 -30.54
C ILE A 519 7.68 -11.51 -30.46
N HIS A 520 7.01 -11.15 -31.55
CA HIS A 520 6.11 -10.02 -31.60
C HIS A 520 4.65 -10.45 -31.42
N PHE A 521 3.97 -9.79 -30.49
CA PHE A 521 2.52 -9.91 -30.28
C PHE A 521 1.84 -8.67 -30.82
N TYR A 522 1.06 -8.82 -31.89
CA TYR A 522 0.35 -7.71 -32.51
C TYR A 522 -1.16 -7.91 -32.52
N SER A 523 -1.91 -6.91 -32.05
CA SER A 523 -3.36 -6.86 -32.16
C SER A 523 -3.87 -5.43 -32.28
N GLN A 524 -4.10 -4.98 -33.52
CA GLN A 524 -4.60 -3.62 -33.82
C GLN A 524 -5.89 -3.27 -33.07
N ARG A 525 -6.86 -4.20 -32.98
CA ARG A 525 -8.13 -3.99 -32.25
C ARG A 525 -7.93 -3.63 -30.78
N ARG A 526 -6.82 -4.09 -30.18
CA ARG A 526 -6.49 -3.91 -28.76
C ARG A 526 -5.34 -2.94 -28.52
N GLY A 527 -4.77 -2.36 -29.59
CA GLY A 527 -3.60 -1.50 -29.49
C GLY A 527 -2.36 -2.19 -28.92
N ILE A 528 -2.21 -3.50 -29.13
CA ILE A 528 -1.07 -4.28 -28.64
C ILE A 528 -0.03 -4.37 -29.77
N ASP A 529 1.18 -3.93 -29.45
CA ASP A 529 2.39 -4.06 -30.26
C ASP A 529 3.55 -4.29 -29.29
N GLU A 530 3.78 -5.55 -28.95
CA GLU A 530 4.69 -5.96 -27.86
C GLU A 530 5.73 -6.94 -28.36
N GLU A 531 6.95 -6.80 -27.86
CA GLU A 531 8.10 -7.59 -28.26
C GLU A 531 8.65 -8.32 -27.03
N ARG A 532 8.85 -9.63 -27.14
CA ARG A 532 9.54 -10.44 -26.12
C ARG A 532 10.78 -11.07 -26.70
N ILE A 533 11.87 -10.97 -25.97
CA ILE A 533 13.12 -11.67 -26.28
C ILE A 533 13.11 -12.97 -25.48
N SER A 534 13.32 -14.09 -26.17
CA SER A 534 13.47 -15.42 -25.60
C SER A 534 14.88 -15.92 -25.88
N LEU A 535 15.61 -16.26 -24.83
CA LEU A 535 16.96 -16.83 -24.86
C LEU A 535 16.87 -18.25 -24.31
N LEU A 536 17.08 -19.22 -25.20
CA LEU A 536 16.96 -20.63 -24.86
C LEU A 536 18.27 -21.36 -25.07
N SER A 537 18.57 -22.30 -24.20
CA SER A 537 19.70 -23.22 -24.34
C SER A 537 19.31 -24.67 -24.14
N PHE A 538 19.94 -25.53 -24.91
CA PHE A 538 19.76 -26.96 -24.89
C PHE A 538 21.13 -27.63 -24.87
N PRO A 539 21.58 -28.20 -23.72
CA PRO A 539 22.82 -28.94 -23.63
C PRO A 539 22.80 -30.13 -24.60
N LEU A 540 23.89 -30.35 -25.32
CA LEU A 540 23.97 -31.42 -26.32
C LEU A 540 24.75 -32.62 -25.76
N GLU A 541 24.09 -33.77 -25.66
CA GLU A 541 24.70 -35.06 -25.30
C GLU A 541 25.00 -35.86 -26.58
N GLY A 542 26.24 -36.35 -26.75
CA GLY A 542 26.79 -36.79 -28.04
C GLY A 542 26.08 -37.94 -28.79
N ASP A 543 24.98 -38.50 -28.26
CA ASP A 543 24.19 -39.59 -28.83
C ASP A 543 22.74 -39.20 -29.23
N GLU A 544 22.37 -37.92 -29.17
CA GLU A 544 21.04 -37.42 -29.54
C GLU A 544 20.65 -37.73 -31.00
N GLN A 545 19.41 -38.20 -31.20
CA GLN A 545 18.83 -38.53 -32.51
C GLN A 545 17.97 -37.40 -33.13
N GLY A 546 17.69 -36.33 -32.38
CA GLY A 546 16.90 -35.19 -32.83
C GLY A 546 17.09 -33.98 -31.90
N ILE A 547 16.67 -32.79 -32.34
CA ILE A 547 16.71 -31.56 -31.53
C ILE A 547 15.33 -31.41 -30.88
N SER A 548 15.29 -31.36 -29.55
CA SER A 548 14.04 -31.21 -28.79
C SER A 548 14.09 -29.91 -27.99
N TRP A 549 13.55 -28.83 -28.57
CA TRP A 549 13.48 -27.54 -27.87
C TRP A 549 12.55 -27.58 -26.65
N ASP A 550 11.71 -28.61 -26.51
CA ASP A 550 10.83 -28.82 -25.35
C ASP A 550 11.60 -29.02 -24.03
N GLU A 551 12.87 -29.45 -24.12
CA GLU A 551 13.77 -29.62 -22.97
C GLU A 551 14.73 -28.44 -22.77
N ALA A 552 14.60 -27.39 -23.59
CA ALA A 552 15.43 -26.20 -23.51
C ALA A 552 15.15 -25.40 -22.22
N ARG A 553 16.18 -24.72 -21.73
CA ARG A 553 16.15 -23.90 -20.51
C ARG A 553 16.37 -22.44 -20.87
N GLU A 554 15.92 -21.55 -20.00
CA GLU A 554 16.26 -20.13 -20.12
C GLU A 554 17.77 -19.92 -19.98
N GLU A 555 18.30 -19.04 -20.83
CA GLU A 555 19.73 -18.79 -20.95
C GLU A 555 20.03 -17.30 -20.77
N GLY A 556 21.21 -16.99 -20.23
CA GLY A 556 21.71 -15.61 -20.22
C GLY A 556 22.06 -15.11 -21.63
N ASP A 557 22.32 -13.81 -21.77
CA ASP A 557 22.76 -13.28 -23.06
C ASP A 557 24.16 -13.80 -23.42
N PHE A 558 24.22 -14.81 -24.29
CA PHE A 558 25.45 -15.44 -24.76
C PHE A 558 26.11 -14.68 -25.91
N THR A 559 25.45 -13.65 -26.48
CA THR A 559 25.93 -12.96 -27.69
C THR A 559 27.20 -12.13 -27.45
N ASN A 560 27.51 -11.84 -26.18
CA ASN A 560 28.71 -11.12 -25.77
C ASN A 560 29.94 -12.02 -25.56
N LEU A 561 29.81 -13.34 -25.73
CA LEU A 561 30.90 -14.27 -25.54
C LEU A 561 31.94 -14.20 -26.68
N PRO A 562 33.22 -14.53 -26.42
CA PRO A 562 34.24 -14.65 -27.45
C PRO A 562 33.87 -15.64 -28.57
N HIS A 563 34.24 -15.31 -29.81
CA HIS A 563 34.08 -16.17 -30.99
C HIS A 563 35.30 -17.06 -31.29
N SER A 564 36.43 -16.85 -30.62
CA SER A 564 37.65 -17.62 -30.84
C SER A 564 37.87 -18.64 -29.73
N PRO A 565 38.24 -19.90 -30.06
CA PRO A 565 38.49 -20.94 -29.08
C PRO A 565 39.68 -20.61 -28.18
N PRO A 566 39.63 -20.95 -26.87
CA PRO A 566 40.77 -20.81 -25.97
C PRO A 566 41.96 -21.69 -26.38
N LYS A 567 43.19 -21.25 -26.05
CA LYS A 567 44.41 -22.02 -26.33
C LYS A 567 44.44 -23.28 -25.46
N ASN A 568 44.69 -24.45 -26.06
CA ASN A 568 44.73 -25.78 -25.42
C ASN A 568 43.37 -26.35 -24.94
N ALA A 569 42.24 -25.88 -25.48
CA ALA A 569 40.90 -26.39 -25.14
C ALA A 569 40.63 -27.82 -25.63
N LYS A 570 39.93 -28.62 -24.82
CA LYS A 570 39.33 -29.92 -25.16
C LYS A 570 37.81 -29.78 -25.19
N PHE A 571 37.16 -30.42 -26.16
CA PHE A 571 35.74 -30.23 -26.45
C PHE A 571 34.99 -31.56 -26.49
N HIS A 572 33.85 -31.64 -25.83
CA HIS A 572 32.92 -32.77 -25.97
C HIS A 572 32.39 -32.88 -27.41
N THR A 573 32.01 -34.09 -27.82
CA THR A 573 31.54 -34.38 -29.18
C THR A 573 30.14 -33.85 -29.42
N LEU A 574 29.90 -33.31 -30.62
CA LEU A 574 28.56 -32.91 -31.04
C LEU A 574 27.76 -34.11 -31.56
N PRO A 575 26.42 -34.11 -31.37
CA PRO A 575 25.54 -35.08 -32.01
C PRO A 575 25.59 -34.97 -33.54
N LYS A 576 25.41 -36.11 -34.23
CA LYS A 576 25.40 -36.14 -35.71
C LYS A 576 24.34 -35.22 -36.32
N VAL A 577 23.20 -35.05 -35.64
CA VAL A 577 22.09 -34.21 -36.10
C VAL A 577 22.51 -32.75 -36.27
N ILE A 578 23.38 -32.25 -35.38
CA ILE A 578 23.90 -30.87 -35.43
C ILE A 578 24.94 -30.74 -36.55
N LEU A 579 25.79 -31.75 -36.73
CA LEU A 579 26.83 -31.75 -37.77
C LEU A 579 26.24 -31.79 -39.19
N GLU A 580 25.06 -32.41 -39.36
CA GLU A 580 24.36 -32.51 -40.65
C GLU A 580 23.48 -31.27 -40.95
N ASP A 581 23.12 -30.47 -39.93
CA ASP A 581 22.25 -29.29 -40.06
C ASP A 581 23.05 -28.02 -40.39
N LYS A 582 23.36 -27.83 -41.67
CA LYS A 582 24.11 -26.67 -42.17
C LYS A 582 23.43 -25.35 -41.77
N GLY A 583 24.16 -24.53 -41.00
CA GLY A 583 23.68 -23.25 -40.47
C GLY A 583 22.51 -23.38 -39.50
N LEU A 584 22.31 -24.56 -38.89
CA LEU A 584 21.26 -24.84 -37.90
C LEU A 584 19.83 -24.55 -38.41
N LYS A 585 19.59 -24.73 -39.71
CA LYS A 585 18.30 -24.37 -40.34
C LYS A 585 17.14 -25.23 -39.85
N LYS A 586 17.38 -26.53 -39.62
CA LYS A 586 16.38 -27.43 -39.07
C LYS A 586 16.10 -27.06 -37.62
N ALA A 587 17.14 -26.80 -36.82
CA ALA A 587 17.03 -26.35 -35.44
C ALA A 587 16.21 -25.05 -35.31
N ILE A 588 16.50 -24.04 -36.15
CA ILE A 588 15.79 -22.75 -36.20
C ILE A 588 14.31 -22.96 -36.56
N ARG A 589 14.02 -23.83 -37.53
CA ARG A 589 12.64 -24.12 -37.94
C ARG A 589 11.83 -24.78 -36.82
N GLU A 590 12.42 -25.77 -36.14
CA GLU A 590 11.81 -26.46 -35.01
C GLU A 590 11.60 -25.51 -33.83
N LEU A 591 12.56 -24.61 -33.56
CA LEU A 591 12.41 -23.54 -32.56
C LEU A 591 11.24 -22.60 -32.88
N LYS A 592 11.13 -22.11 -34.13
CA LYS A 592 10.00 -21.26 -34.54
C LYS A 592 8.65 -21.96 -34.41
N GLU A 593 8.61 -23.26 -34.65
CA GLU A 593 7.39 -24.06 -34.50
C GLU A 593 7.00 -24.23 -33.02
N MET A 594 7.97 -24.54 -32.15
CA MET A 594 7.77 -24.62 -30.71
C MET A 594 7.30 -23.27 -30.14
N LEU A 595 8.02 -22.18 -30.42
CA LEU A 595 7.66 -20.83 -29.97
C LEU A 595 6.25 -20.44 -30.45
N TYR A 596 5.86 -20.77 -31.68
CA TYR A 596 4.51 -20.50 -32.18
C TYR A 596 3.41 -21.28 -31.43
N GLN A 597 3.71 -22.47 -30.93
CA GLN A 597 2.75 -23.32 -30.22
C GLN A 597 2.63 -22.93 -28.73
N GLU A 598 3.77 -22.70 -28.08
CA GLU A 598 3.86 -22.50 -26.64
C GLU A 598 3.74 -21.03 -26.22
N GLU A 599 4.32 -20.10 -27.00
CA GLU A 599 4.30 -18.69 -26.64
C GLU A 599 2.91 -18.10 -26.82
N ASN A 600 2.42 -17.51 -25.73
CA ASN A 600 1.13 -16.88 -25.68
C ASN A 600 1.22 -15.64 -24.79
N LEU A 601 0.55 -14.57 -25.21
CA LEU A 601 0.28 -13.43 -24.36
C LEU A 601 -1.07 -13.66 -23.67
N GLU A 602 -1.02 -14.09 -22.41
CA GLU A 602 -2.20 -14.26 -21.58
C GLU A 602 -2.70 -12.91 -21.05
N LEU A 603 -4.00 -12.67 -21.18
CA LEU A 603 -4.71 -11.47 -20.75
C LEU A 603 -6.01 -11.88 -20.06
N PHE A 604 -6.61 -10.97 -19.30
CA PHE A 604 -7.84 -11.19 -18.54
C PHE A 604 -8.95 -10.28 -19.04
N ARG A 605 -10.20 -10.73 -18.94
CA ARG A 605 -11.39 -9.94 -19.28
C ARG A 605 -12.48 -10.08 -18.23
N CYS A 606 -13.22 -9.00 -18.04
CA CYS A 606 -14.41 -8.94 -17.19
C CYS A 606 -15.58 -8.36 -18.00
N ALA A 607 -16.64 -9.14 -18.19
CA ALA A 607 -17.77 -8.78 -19.07
C ALA A 607 -18.61 -7.61 -18.55
N SER A 608 -18.65 -7.40 -17.23
CA SER A 608 -19.31 -6.28 -16.57
C SER A 608 -18.42 -5.87 -15.40
N PRO A 609 -17.61 -4.80 -15.52
CA PRO A 609 -17.90 -3.55 -16.25
C PRO A 609 -17.38 -3.40 -17.70
N LYS A 610 -17.05 -4.48 -18.42
CA LYS A 610 -16.38 -4.48 -19.75
C LYS A 610 -14.97 -3.91 -19.69
N MET A 611 -14.08 -4.65 -19.03
CA MET A 611 -12.66 -4.29 -18.91
C MET A 611 -11.79 -5.46 -19.37
N GLU A 612 -10.65 -5.17 -19.97
CA GLU A 612 -9.60 -6.13 -20.32
C GLU A 612 -8.31 -5.73 -19.59
N SER A 613 -7.44 -6.69 -19.28
CA SER A 613 -6.15 -6.46 -18.64
C SER A 613 -5.18 -5.73 -19.57
N LYS A 614 -4.21 -5.03 -18.99
CA LYS A 614 -3.06 -4.52 -19.72
C LYS A 614 -2.07 -5.66 -19.98
N VAL A 615 -1.15 -5.44 -20.92
CA VAL A 615 -0.01 -6.34 -21.15
C VAL A 615 0.81 -6.45 -19.86
N SER A 616 1.18 -7.67 -19.47
CA SER A 616 1.95 -7.97 -18.27
C SER A 616 1.28 -7.56 -16.94
N GLU A 617 -0.01 -7.23 -16.95
CA GLU A 617 -0.80 -7.02 -15.72
C GLU A 617 -1.15 -8.38 -15.12
N SER A 618 -0.80 -8.58 -13.84
CA SER A 618 -1.16 -9.82 -13.14
C SER A 618 -2.66 -9.93 -12.93
N ASN A 619 -3.18 -11.15 -12.75
CA ASN A 619 -4.60 -11.37 -12.46
C ASN A 619 -5.05 -10.58 -11.21
N ALA A 620 -4.24 -10.59 -10.15
CA ALA A 620 -4.52 -9.87 -8.92
C ALA A 620 -4.65 -8.35 -9.15
N ASP A 621 -3.76 -7.78 -9.97
CA ASP A 621 -3.79 -6.35 -10.29
C ASP A 621 -5.01 -5.98 -11.13
N PHE A 622 -5.37 -6.87 -12.06
CA PHE A 622 -6.58 -6.71 -12.86
C PHE A 622 -7.85 -6.74 -11.99
N VAL A 623 -7.96 -7.66 -11.03
CA VAL A 623 -9.06 -7.73 -10.06
C VAL A 623 -9.19 -6.42 -9.30
N VAL A 624 -8.08 -5.89 -8.76
CA VAL A 624 -8.06 -4.61 -8.03
C VAL A 624 -8.52 -3.46 -8.93
N ARG A 625 -8.07 -3.42 -10.19
CA ARG A 625 -8.49 -2.37 -11.13
C ARG A 625 -9.97 -2.46 -11.50
N VAL A 626 -10.54 -3.66 -11.61
CA VAL A 626 -11.98 -3.87 -11.78
C VAL A 626 -12.74 -3.37 -10.54
N GLN A 627 -12.27 -3.72 -9.35
CA GLN A 627 -12.83 -3.27 -8.08
C GLN A 627 -12.85 -1.75 -7.96
N ASP A 628 -11.76 -1.07 -8.28
CA ASP A 628 -11.68 0.39 -8.28
C ASP A 628 -12.74 1.00 -9.20
N SER A 629 -12.91 0.45 -10.41
CA SER A 629 -13.93 0.93 -11.36
C SER A 629 -15.36 0.75 -10.84
N LEU A 630 -15.64 -0.36 -10.15
CA LEU A 630 -16.94 -0.62 -9.54
C LEU A 630 -17.21 0.31 -8.36
N ASN A 631 -16.21 0.55 -7.51
CA ASN A 631 -16.29 1.47 -6.38
C ASN A 631 -16.53 2.92 -6.84
N ASP A 632 -15.86 3.36 -7.91
CA ASP A 632 -16.08 4.68 -8.50
C ASP A 632 -17.52 4.85 -9.01
N LYS A 633 -18.04 3.83 -9.73
CA LYS A 633 -19.42 3.83 -10.21
C LYS A 633 -20.42 3.79 -9.05
N LYS A 634 -20.14 3.01 -8.01
CA LYS A 634 -20.96 2.92 -6.79
C LYS A 634 -21.05 4.27 -6.10
N GLU A 635 -19.91 4.94 -5.85
CA GLU A 635 -19.88 6.24 -5.19
C GLU A 635 -20.63 7.31 -5.99
N GLN A 636 -20.46 7.35 -7.32
CA GLN A 636 -21.23 8.27 -8.18
C GLN A 636 -22.75 8.07 -8.08
N GLN A 637 -23.22 6.82 -7.93
CA GLN A 637 -24.64 6.54 -7.74
C GLN A 637 -25.12 6.90 -6.34
N ILE A 638 -24.29 6.65 -5.32
CA ILE A 638 -24.57 7.08 -3.94
C ILE A 638 -24.68 8.60 -3.87
N GLU A 639 -23.79 9.37 -4.50
CA GLU A 639 -23.86 10.84 -4.54
C GLU A 639 -25.13 11.36 -5.22
N LYS A 640 -25.55 10.73 -6.32
CA LYS A 640 -26.83 11.05 -7.00
C LYS A 640 -28.02 10.76 -6.09
N LEU A 641 -27.98 9.63 -5.38
CA LEU A 641 -29.01 9.24 -4.43
C LEU A 641 -29.08 10.22 -3.27
N GLN A 642 -27.92 10.56 -2.69
CA GLN A 642 -27.78 11.59 -1.65
C GLN A 642 -28.40 12.92 -2.11
N THR A 643 -28.01 13.45 -3.26
CA THR A 643 -28.53 14.74 -3.76
C THR A 643 -30.05 14.74 -3.91
N ARG A 644 -30.62 13.63 -4.40
CA ARG A 644 -32.06 13.47 -4.56
C ARG A 644 -32.78 13.42 -3.22
N TYR A 645 -32.26 12.67 -2.26
CA TYR A 645 -32.90 12.47 -0.95
C TYR A 645 -32.71 13.65 0.00
N ALA A 646 -31.63 14.43 -0.13
CA ALA A 646 -31.38 15.65 0.65
C ALA A 646 -32.55 16.65 0.56
N SER A 647 -33.10 16.81 -0.66
CA SER A 647 -34.21 17.74 -0.91
C SER A 647 -35.50 17.30 -0.23
N LYS A 648 -35.77 15.99 -0.22
CA LYS A 648 -36.93 15.37 0.44
C LYS A 648 -36.78 15.47 1.96
N GLU A 649 -35.61 15.11 2.49
CA GLU A 649 -35.30 15.19 3.92
C GLU A 649 -35.46 16.62 4.42
N LYS A 650 -34.85 17.62 3.77
CA LYS A 650 -34.98 19.04 4.16
C LYS A 650 -36.46 19.46 4.24
N THR A 651 -37.28 18.96 3.33
CA THR A 651 -38.72 19.25 3.33
C THR A 651 -39.42 18.61 4.54
N LEU A 652 -39.14 17.34 4.84
CA LEU A 652 -39.73 16.64 5.99
C LEU A 652 -39.24 17.19 7.33
N VAL A 653 -37.95 17.49 7.47
CA VAL A 653 -37.37 18.10 8.68
C VAL A 653 -38.00 19.47 8.94
N ASN A 654 -38.16 20.31 7.90
CA ASN A 654 -38.85 21.59 8.06
C ASN A 654 -40.32 21.42 8.47
N ARG A 655 -41.00 20.38 7.97
CA ARG A 655 -42.37 20.05 8.41
C ARG A 655 -42.39 19.60 9.86
N LEU A 656 -41.41 18.81 10.29
CA LEU A 656 -41.28 18.31 11.65
C LEU A 656 -41.02 19.44 12.65
N VAL A 657 -40.12 20.38 12.33
CA VAL A 657 -39.87 21.57 13.16
C VAL A 657 -41.16 22.38 13.32
N ARG A 658 -41.87 22.65 12.22
CA ARG A 658 -43.17 23.36 12.26
C ARG A 658 -44.24 22.61 13.05
N ALA A 659 -44.27 21.28 12.99
CA ALA A 659 -45.19 20.46 13.76
C ALA A 659 -44.88 20.53 15.26
N LYS A 660 -43.60 20.42 15.64
CA LYS A 660 -43.14 20.59 17.03
C LYS A 660 -43.46 21.97 17.59
N GLU A 661 -43.22 23.04 16.82
CA GLU A 661 -43.53 24.41 17.23
C GLU A 661 -45.03 24.63 17.46
N ARG A 662 -45.91 23.95 16.70
CA ARG A 662 -47.36 24.03 16.89
C ARG A 662 -47.82 23.31 18.16
N ILE A 663 -47.31 22.11 18.42
CA ILE A 663 -47.58 21.39 19.67
C ILE A 663 -47.14 22.23 20.87
N ALA A 664 -45.94 22.81 20.82
CA ALA A 664 -45.42 23.66 21.89
C ALA A 664 -46.28 24.93 22.14
N LYS A 665 -47.03 25.41 21.14
CA LYS A 665 -47.96 26.54 21.27
C LYS A 665 -49.34 26.12 21.78
N GLU A 666 -49.77 24.89 21.51
CA GLU A 666 -51.07 24.35 21.93
C GLU A 666 -51.04 23.74 23.34
N SER A 667 -49.86 23.36 23.85
CA SER A 667 -49.68 22.85 25.22
C SER A 667 -49.24 23.96 26.19
N SER A 668 -50.16 24.54 26.97
CA SER A 668 -49.81 25.40 28.12
C SER A 668 -49.53 24.62 29.41
N ASP A 669 -49.91 23.34 29.46
CA ASP A 669 -49.69 22.46 30.61
C ASP A 669 -48.50 21.52 30.38
N SER A 670 -47.52 21.65 31.27
CA SER A 670 -46.29 20.88 31.35
C SER A 670 -46.56 19.46 31.85
N THR A 671 -47.09 18.55 31.03
CA THR A 671 -47.03 17.10 31.32
C THR A 671 -47.29 16.17 30.13
N SER A 672 -46.99 16.56 28.89
CA SER A 672 -46.85 15.57 27.82
C SER A 672 -45.39 15.14 27.71
N SER A 673 -45.12 13.88 28.05
CA SER A 673 -43.83 13.24 27.81
C SER A 673 -43.54 13.34 26.31
N MET A 674 -42.69 14.30 25.93
CA MET A 674 -42.22 14.45 24.55
C MET A 674 -41.60 13.13 24.12
N ILE A 675 -42.30 12.43 23.23
CA ILE A 675 -41.78 11.24 22.56
C ILE A 675 -40.66 11.75 21.64
N GLU A 676 -39.43 11.75 22.15
CA GLU A 676 -38.23 11.89 21.33
C GLU A 676 -38.05 10.62 20.51
N ALA A 677 -38.79 10.52 19.41
CA ALA A 677 -38.51 9.55 18.36
C ALA A 677 -37.26 10.01 17.59
N GLY A 678 -36.26 9.12 17.55
CA GLY A 678 -34.97 9.33 16.91
C GLY A 678 -35.11 9.41 15.39
N ILE A 679 -34.63 10.51 14.82
CA ILE A 679 -34.46 10.70 13.37
C ILE A 679 -33.00 10.96 13.18
N ALA A 680 -32.28 10.00 12.59
CA ALA A 680 -30.85 9.97 12.79
C ALA A 680 -29.99 9.32 11.70
N VAL A 681 -30.57 8.86 10.58
CA VAL A 681 -29.75 8.22 9.53
C VAL A 681 -29.38 9.19 8.42
N LEU A 682 -30.24 10.13 8.05
CA LEU A 682 -30.00 11.00 6.89
C LEU A 682 -28.99 12.15 7.15
N GLY A 683 -28.99 12.78 8.33
CA GLY A 683 -28.09 13.91 8.63
C GLY A 683 -26.59 13.58 8.53
N ALA A 684 -26.21 12.35 8.89
CA ALA A 684 -24.84 11.85 8.78
C ALA A 684 -24.33 11.80 7.33
N LEU A 685 -25.22 11.57 6.36
CA LEU A 685 -24.88 11.56 4.93
C LEU A 685 -24.62 12.96 4.35
N PHE A 686 -25.16 14.00 4.97
CA PHE A 686 -25.10 15.38 4.47
C PHE A 686 -24.17 16.29 5.26
N GLY A 687 -23.37 15.74 6.17
CA GLY A 687 -22.45 16.52 7.01
C GLY A 687 -23.15 17.49 7.98
N ARG A 688 -24.47 17.37 8.16
CA ARG A 688 -25.29 18.20 9.05
C ARG A 688 -25.72 17.39 10.26
N THR A 689 -25.42 17.89 11.45
CA THR A 689 -25.98 17.33 12.69
C THR A 689 -27.42 17.81 12.85
N SER A 690 -28.35 16.87 13.06
CA SER A 690 -29.54 17.16 13.84
C SER A 690 -29.32 16.51 15.22
N PRO A 691 -29.57 17.20 16.34
CA PRO A 691 -29.25 16.73 17.68
C PRO A 691 -30.16 15.58 18.19
N THR A 692 -30.71 14.75 17.30
CA THR A 692 -31.68 13.71 17.68
C THR A 692 -31.01 12.36 17.91
N LYS A 693 -31.33 11.78 19.07
CA LYS A 693 -30.87 10.49 19.61
C LYS A 693 -30.85 9.37 18.56
N ILE A 694 -29.66 8.82 18.27
CA ILE A 694 -29.48 7.55 17.55
C ILE A 694 -29.72 6.42 18.55
N GLY A 695 -30.98 6.08 18.78
CA GLY A 695 -31.39 5.00 19.68
C GLY A 695 -32.34 4.05 18.99
N ARG A 696 -32.06 2.74 19.11
CA ARG A 696 -32.91 1.59 18.76
C ARG A 696 -34.40 1.95 18.57
N ALA A 697 -34.88 1.98 17.33
CA ALA A 697 -36.30 1.84 17.02
C ALA A 697 -36.72 0.39 17.33
N VAL A 698 -37.01 0.11 18.60
CA VAL A 698 -37.64 -1.14 19.02
C VAL A 698 -39.10 -1.07 18.60
N ASN A 699 -39.54 -2.08 17.82
CA ASN A 699 -40.93 -2.52 17.60
C ASN A 699 -41.98 -1.79 18.48
N LYS A 700 -42.47 -0.65 18.01
CA LYS A 700 -43.62 0.06 18.61
C LYS A 700 -44.71 0.39 17.58
N GLY A 701 -44.73 -0.30 16.43
CA GLY A 701 -45.81 -0.20 15.46
C GLY A 701 -47.19 -0.57 16.03
N SER A 702 -47.27 -1.32 17.13
CA SER A 702 -48.54 -1.74 17.73
C SER A 702 -49.10 -0.82 18.83
N LYS A 703 -48.34 0.16 19.33
CA LYS A 703 -48.77 1.02 20.45
C LYS A 703 -49.35 2.36 20.00
N ILE A 704 -48.82 2.95 18.93
CA ILE A 704 -49.28 4.23 18.36
C ILE A 704 -50.67 4.09 17.70
N LEU A 705 -50.99 2.90 17.17
CA LEU A 705 -52.32 2.62 16.61
C LEU A 705 -53.43 2.53 17.69
N LYS A 706 -53.09 2.32 18.97
CA LYS A 706 -54.06 2.23 20.07
C LYS A 706 -54.43 3.58 20.71
N GLU A 707 -53.67 4.64 20.45
CA GLU A 707 -53.84 5.97 21.08
C GLU A 707 -54.40 7.04 20.12
N ARG A 708 -54.72 6.68 18.87
CA ARG A 708 -55.37 7.58 17.88
C ARG A 708 -56.74 8.13 18.31
N GLY A 709 -57.37 7.56 19.33
CA GLY A 709 -58.64 8.06 19.85
C GLY A 709 -58.53 9.31 20.72
N GLU A 710 -57.35 9.61 21.28
CA GLU A 710 -57.15 10.67 22.29
C GLU A 710 -56.13 11.75 21.87
N MET A 711 -55.51 11.62 20.69
CA MET A 711 -54.49 12.57 20.22
C MET A 711 -55.08 13.87 19.65
N SER A 712 -54.39 14.99 19.86
CA SER A 712 -54.69 16.24 19.15
C SER A 712 -54.34 16.12 17.67
N ARG A 713 -55.03 16.87 16.79
CA ARG A 713 -54.69 17.00 15.36
C ARG A 713 -53.24 17.44 15.13
N ALA A 714 -52.62 18.13 16.08
CA ALA A 714 -51.21 18.53 16.00
C ALA A 714 -50.26 17.35 16.25
N GLU A 715 -50.61 16.45 17.17
CA GLU A 715 -49.86 15.23 17.47
C GLU A 715 -49.97 14.20 16.35
N GLU A 716 -51.15 14.04 15.75
CA GLU A 716 -51.35 13.19 14.56
C GLU A 716 -50.45 13.61 13.39
N ARG A 717 -50.34 14.92 13.14
CA ARG A 717 -49.45 15.47 12.09
C ARG A 717 -47.98 15.25 12.40
N LEU A 718 -47.57 15.34 13.67
CA LEU A 718 -46.19 15.04 14.06
C LEU A 718 -45.87 13.57 13.79
N ALA A 719 -46.76 12.66 14.19
CA ALA A 719 -46.62 11.22 13.97
C ALA A 719 -46.59 10.87 12.46
N GLU A 720 -47.41 11.52 11.64
CA GLU A 720 -47.40 11.37 10.18
C GLU A 720 -46.04 11.78 9.59
N VAL A 721 -45.53 12.96 9.95
CA VAL A 721 -44.22 13.43 9.46
C VAL A 721 -43.08 12.54 9.95
N GLN A 722 -43.15 11.99 11.16
CA GLN A 722 -42.17 11.00 11.65
C GLN A 722 -42.21 9.71 10.82
N THR A 723 -43.41 9.21 10.51
CA THR A 723 -43.60 8.02 9.67
C THR A 723 -43.08 8.24 8.24
N ASP A 724 -43.31 9.43 7.67
CA ASP A 724 -42.77 9.81 6.36
C ASP A 724 -41.24 9.79 6.33
N ILE A 725 -40.62 10.24 7.43
CA ILE A 725 -39.16 10.24 7.57
C ILE A 725 -38.62 8.81 7.68
N GLU A 726 -39.21 7.98 8.53
CA GLU A 726 -38.84 6.56 8.66
C GLU A 726 -38.97 5.83 7.32
N THR A 727 -40.07 6.06 6.59
CA THR A 727 -40.29 5.47 5.26
C THR A 727 -39.23 5.91 4.26
N LEU A 728 -38.84 7.19 4.29
CA LEU A 728 -37.78 7.72 3.43
C LEU A 728 -36.42 7.10 3.76
N GLU A 729 -36.13 6.85 5.04
CA GLU A 729 -34.91 6.16 5.49
C GLU A 729 -34.87 4.71 5.00
N TYR A 730 -35.97 3.95 5.15
CA TYR A 730 -36.06 2.59 4.62
C TYR A 730 -35.92 2.54 3.08
N GLU A 731 -36.55 3.47 2.35
CA GLU A 731 -36.41 3.56 0.88
C GLU A 731 -34.95 3.87 0.47
N LEU A 732 -34.24 4.64 1.28
CA LEU A 732 -32.83 4.94 1.03
C LEU A 732 -31.94 3.72 1.32
N GLU A 733 -32.14 3.05 2.44
CA GLU A 733 -31.39 1.85 2.84
C GLU A 733 -31.52 0.74 1.79
N ASP A 734 -32.74 0.43 1.33
CA ASP A 734 -33.00 -0.56 0.28
C ASP A 734 -32.28 -0.25 -1.03
N LYS A 735 -32.24 1.04 -1.42
CA LYS A 735 -31.51 1.46 -2.62
C LYS A 735 -30.00 1.40 -2.46
N ILE A 736 -29.46 1.65 -1.26
CA ILE A 736 -28.03 1.51 -0.99
C ILE A 736 -27.64 0.02 -1.05
N ASP A 737 -28.47 -0.86 -0.51
CA ASP A 737 -28.25 -2.31 -0.53
C ASP A 737 -28.22 -2.84 -1.97
N ALA A 738 -29.19 -2.44 -2.78
CA ALA A 738 -29.22 -2.78 -4.20
C ALA A 738 -27.97 -2.28 -4.97
N LEU A 739 -27.44 -1.10 -4.61
CA LEU A 739 -26.18 -0.60 -5.20
C LEU A 739 -24.97 -1.41 -4.73
N HIS A 740 -24.92 -1.80 -3.46
CA HIS A 740 -23.82 -2.58 -2.91
C HIS A 740 -23.73 -3.96 -3.56
N GLU A 741 -24.86 -4.64 -3.76
CA GLU A 741 -24.92 -5.94 -4.44
C GLU A 741 -24.56 -5.82 -5.92
N LYS A 742 -25.08 -4.79 -6.60
CA LYS A 742 -24.82 -4.54 -8.02
C LYS A 742 -23.35 -4.29 -8.36
N PHE A 743 -22.62 -3.63 -7.46
CA PHE A 743 -21.21 -3.25 -7.66
C PHE A 743 -20.24 -4.12 -6.85
N ASN A 744 -20.66 -5.31 -6.42
CA ASN A 744 -19.78 -6.26 -5.76
C ASN A 744 -18.87 -6.97 -6.79
N VAL A 745 -17.57 -6.94 -6.54
CA VAL A 745 -16.54 -7.61 -7.36
C VAL A 745 -16.69 -9.12 -7.34
N ASP A 746 -17.15 -9.68 -6.22
CA ASP A 746 -17.32 -11.13 -6.08
C ASP A 746 -18.41 -11.68 -7.04
N ASN A 747 -19.25 -10.80 -7.61
CA ASN A 747 -20.25 -11.13 -8.64
C ASN A 747 -19.72 -10.98 -10.08
N CYS A 748 -18.46 -10.56 -10.27
CA CYS A 748 -17.84 -10.39 -11.57
C CYS A 748 -17.03 -11.64 -11.95
N GLU A 749 -17.36 -12.26 -13.08
CA GLU A 749 -16.55 -13.33 -13.66
C GLU A 749 -15.37 -12.76 -14.44
N ILE A 750 -14.16 -13.16 -14.04
CA ILE A 750 -12.90 -12.83 -14.71
C ILE A 750 -12.41 -14.07 -15.44
N GLU A 751 -12.26 -13.96 -16.76
CA GLU A 751 -11.81 -15.05 -17.63
C GLU A 751 -10.44 -14.71 -18.21
N SER A 752 -9.56 -15.70 -18.34
CA SER A 752 -8.32 -15.53 -19.10
C SER A 752 -8.52 -15.87 -20.59
N PHE A 753 -7.79 -15.18 -21.45
CA PHE A 753 -7.74 -15.44 -22.89
C PHE A 753 -6.33 -15.20 -23.40
N LYS A 754 -5.96 -15.88 -24.49
CA LYS A 754 -4.60 -15.86 -25.04
C LYS A 754 -4.55 -15.16 -26.39
N ILE A 755 -3.51 -14.37 -26.61
CA ILE A 755 -3.13 -13.85 -27.92
C ILE A 755 -1.90 -14.63 -28.40
N LYS A 756 -2.04 -15.30 -29.54
CA LYS A 756 -0.95 -16.04 -30.17
C LYS A 756 -0.14 -15.14 -31.11
N PRO A 757 1.19 -15.30 -31.18
CA PRO A 757 1.98 -14.68 -32.23
C PRO A 757 1.63 -15.34 -33.58
N ARG A 758 1.86 -14.65 -34.71
CA ARG A 758 1.84 -15.32 -36.03
C ARG A 758 3.22 -15.92 -36.28
N LYS A 759 3.32 -16.96 -37.11
CA LYS A 759 4.63 -17.53 -37.51
C LYS A 759 5.57 -16.48 -38.16
N THR A 760 5.01 -15.44 -38.79
CA THR A 760 5.75 -14.30 -39.36
C THR A 760 6.28 -13.32 -38.32
N ASP A 761 5.74 -13.36 -37.10
CA ASP A 761 6.06 -12.44 -36.02
C ASP A 761 7.14 -13.02 -35.08
N ILE A 762 7.69 -14.19 -35.40
CA ILE A 762 8.76 -14.85 -34.66
C ILE A 762 10.03 -14.75 -35.50
N ASP A 763 10.98 -13.97 -35.02
CA ASP A 763 12.32 -13.89 -35.58
C ASP A 763 13.33 -14.65 -34.72
N VAL A 764 14.23 -15.39 -35.36
CA VAL A 764 15.33 -16.07 -34.66
C VAL A 764 16.58 -15.33 -35.09
N GLU A 765 17.00 -14.39 -34.24
CA GLU A 765 18.13 -13.50 -34.53
C GLU A 765 19.43 -14.28 -34.63
N ILE A 766 19.64 -15.21 -33.70
CA ILE A 766 20.82 -16.05 -33.68
C ILE A 766 20.51 -17.44 -33.13
N CYS A 767 21.10 -18.45 -33.75
CA CYS A 767 21.17 -19.82 -33.23
C CYS A 767 22.61 -20.28 -33.40
N ALA A 768 23.23 -20.75 -32.32
CA ALA A 768 24.66 -20.95 -32.24
C ALA A 768 25.01 -22.10 -31.31
N ILE A 769 26.23 -22.61 -31.45
CA ILE A 769 26.82 -23.53 -30.47
C ILE A 769 27.65 -22.72 -29.48
N VAL A 770 27.26 -22.78 -28.21
CA VAL A 770 28.01 -22.19 -27.10
C VAL A 770 28.78 -23.28 -26.39
N TRP A 771 30.10 -23.13 -26.35
CA TRP A 771 31.00 -24.02 -25.65
C TRP A 771 31.15 -23.57 -24.20
N ARG A 772 30.59 -24.34 -23.27
CA ARG A 772 30.54 -24.04 -21.84
C ARG A 772 31.72 -24.66 -21.09
N ALA A 773 32.37 -23.88 -20.24
CA ALA A 773 33.51 -24.37 -19.45
C ALA A 773 33.02 -25.34 -18.36
N THR A 774 33.71 -26.47 -18.17
CA THR A 774 33.30 -27.56 -17.26
C THR A 774 34.40 -27.95 -16.26
#